data_AF-A0A7X2YZK9-F1
#
_entry.id   AF-A0A7X2YZK9-F1
#
_cell.length_a   1.000
_cell.length_b   1.000
_cell.length_c   1.000
_cell.angle_alpha   90.00
_cell.angle_beta   90.00
_cell.angle_gamma   90.00
#
_symmetry.space_group_name_H-M   'P 1'
#
loop_
_entity.id
_entity.type
_entity.pdbx_description
1 polymer ?
#
loop_
_entity_poly.entity_id
_entity_poly.type
_entity_poly.pdbx_seq_one_letter_code
_entity_poly.pdbx_strand_id
1 'polypeptide(L)'
;MSLDLNEIPVKQVNGVSALKEGELHAFGIFTVNDLMEYYPFRYEDYRLRSLTEVKDGDRITVQAKIMGVPVLQRYGRKSRLTCKMVAEDWMFTATWFNRHFLKDQLTAGREIVLTGKWDQRRSQLTVSESEFPDRGTLRSGSLQPVYSVGGKITQTWMRKTIGQALQQYGEMIPEILPPELLRKYELMPRRQAIWRIHQPQDSEEGQQARRRMVYEELFLFQLKLQAYRAMNHERMDGVKHEVDNATIREFVRSLPFELTDAQKKVELEILQDMRSPYCMNRLLQGDVGSGKTVVAAIALYAAVKSGHQGAFMVPTEILAEQHMRSLSRLFEPFGITVGLLTGSVTGRKRKDLTASLQMGLTDIVVGTHALIQEDVFFRSLSLVVTDEQHRFGVNQRSILRRKGFNPDVLTMTATPIPRTLAITAFGDMDVSTLSERPKGRKPISTYWVKHHMMDRVLGFIQREVSAGRQAYLICPLIEESDKLDVQNAIDLHVSMQQAFPHFKVGLLHGRMTAAEKDEVMRSFYDNEVQLLVSTTVVEVGVDVPNATLMIVMDADRFGLSQLHQLRGRVGRGEHASYCVLIAEPKSEVGQERMKVMTETDDGFEVARRDLELRGPGDFFGTKQSGVPEFRIADMVSDFAVLEAARDDAARLVGDESFWTSPQYEPLRGYLQREQVFQGELID
;
A
#
# COMPACT_ATOMS: atom_id res chain seq x y z
N MET A 1 15.43 -15.03 -39.00
CA MET A 1 14.38 -14.60 -38.06
C MET A 1 14.51 -15.49 -36.84
N SER A 2 15.14 -15.02 -35.78
CA SER A 2 15.11 -15.70 -34.49
C SER A 2 13.68 -15.63 -33.98
N LEU A 3 13.03 -16.78 -33.79
CA LEU A 3 11.70 -16.83 -33.17
C LEU A 3 11.80 -16.26 -31.74
N ASP A 4 11.03 -15.22 -31.42
CA ASP A 4 10.90 -14.67 -30.06
C ASP A 4 9.85 -15.49 -29.30
N LEU A 5 10.17 -15.94 -28.09
CA LEU A 5 9.24 -16.67 -27.21
C LEU A 5 7.93 -15.90 -26.94
N ASN A 6 7.98 -14.57 -26.99
CA ASN A 6 6.82 -13.70 -26.82
C ASN A 6 5.90 -13.66 -28.05
N GLU A 7 6.33 -14.18 -29.20
CA GLU A 7 5.52 -14.22 -30.42
C GLU A 7 4.98 -15.61 -30.73
N ILE A 8 5.54 -16.65 -30.09
CA ILE A 8 5.11 -18.03 -30.30
C ILE A 8 3.80 -18.26 -29.54
N PRO A 9 2.67 -18.55 -30.21
CA PRO A 9 1.41 -18.81 -29.54
C PRO A 9 1.48 -20.07 -28.67
N VAL A 10 0.82 -20.04 -27.51
CA VAL A 10 0.83 -21.14 -26.53
C VAL A 10 0.31 -22.47 -27.12
N LYS A 11 -0.50 -22.41 -28.18
CA LYS A 11 -0.98 -23.56 -28.95
C LYS A 11 0.13 -24.43 -29.54
N GLN A 12 1.31 -23.86 -29.80
CA GLN A 12 2.43 -24.63 -30.36
C GLN A 12 3.08 -25.57 -29.33
N VAL A 13 2.75 -25.42 -28.04
CA VAL A 13 3.19 -26.36 -27.01
C VAL A 13 2.48 -27.71 -27.19
N ASN A 14 3.27 -28.77 -27.22
CA ASN A 14 2.78 -30.13 -27.38
C ASN A 14 1.77 -30.47 -26.27
N GLY A 15 0.54 -30.83 -26.65
CA GLY A 15 -0.53 -31.17 -25.70
C GLY A 15 -1.53 -30.04 -25.43
N VAL A 16 -1.32 -28.85 -26.00
CA VAL A 16 -2.30 -27.76 -26.01
C VAL A 16 -3.21 -27.88 -27.24
N SER A 17 -4.47 -28.23 -27.03
CA SER A 17 -5.49 -28.21 -28.08
C SER A 17 -6.09 -26.81 -28.23
N ALA A 18 -6.79 -26.53 -29.34
CA ALA A 18 -7.48 -25.25 -29.54
C ALA A 18 -8.50 -24.91 -28.42
N LEU A 19 -9.09 -25.94 -27.81
CA LEU A 19 -9.98 -25.75 -26.66
C LEU A 19 -9.19 -25.37 -25.40
N LYS A 20 -8.01 -25.97 -25.19
CA LYS A 20 -7.12 -25.65 -24.06
C LYS A 20 -6.44 -24.29 -24.21
N GLU A 21 -6.14 -23.87 -25.43
CA GLU A 21 -5.67 -22.52 -25.77
C GLU A 21 -6.67 -21.46 -25.27
N GLY A 22 -7.95 -21.60 -25.60
CA GLY A 22 -8.98 -20.68 -25.11
C GLY A 22 -9.13 -20.67 -23.58
N GLU A 23 -8.94 -21.82 -22.92
CA GLU A 23 -8.92 -21.88 -21.45
C GLU A 23 -7.69 -21.16 -20.85
N LEU A 24 -6.52 -21.23 -21.50
CA LEU A 24 -5.29 -20.55 -21.05
C LEU A 24 -5.37 -19.03 -21.24
N HIS A 25 -6.00 -18.55 -22.30
CA HIS A 25 -6.22 -17.11 -22.53
C HIS A 25 -7.02 -16.48 -21.37
N ALA A 26 -7.92 -17.22 -20.74
CA ALA A 26 -8.66 -16.74 -19.57
C ALA A 26 -7.77 -16.51 -18.33
N PHE A 27 -6.56 -17.09 -18.30
CA PHE A 27 -5.53 -16.84 -17.29
C PHE A 27 -4.50 -15.79 -17.75
N GLY A 28 -4.73 -15.13 -18.89
CA GLY A 28 -3.77 -14.19 -19.48
C GLY A 28 -2.57 -14.85 -20.15
N ILE A 29 -2.63 -16.16 -20.44
CA ILE A 29 -1.52 -16.92 -21.04
C ILE A 29 -1.77 -17.05 -22.53
N PHE A 30 -1.09 -16.24 -23.36
CA PHE A 30 -1.27 -16.23 -24.82
C PHE A 30 -0.07 -16.85 -25.55
N THR A 31 1.11 -16.72 -24.99
CA THR A 31 2.39 -17.08 -25.61
C THR A 31 3.09 -18.21 -24.86
N VAL A 32 4.11 -18.79 -25.47
CA VAL A 32 4.98 -19.76 -24.78
C VAL A 32 5.71 -19.10 -23.62
N ASN A 33 6.12 -17.83 -23.75
CA ASN A 33 6.74 -17.09 -22.65
C ASN A 33 5.79 -16.93 -21.47
N ASP A 34 4.53 -16.53 -21.71
CA ASP A 34 3.52 -16.37 -20.64
C ASP A 34 3.32 -17.67 -19.85
N LEU A 35 3.34 -18.82 -20.54
CA LEU A 35 3.19 -20.12 -19.90
C LEU A 35 4.40 -20.49 -19.03
N MET A 36 5.62 -20.17 -19.47
CA MET A 36 6.85 -20.40 -18.72
C MET A 36 7.08 -19.40 -17.60
N GLU A 37 6.42 -18.25 -17.62
CA GLU A 37 6.46 -17.26 -16.56
C GLU A 37 5.22 -17.33 -15.64
N TYR A 38 4.37 -18.35 -15.82
CA TYR A 38 3.23 -18.64 -14.96
C TYR A 38 3.66 -19.42 -13.71
N TYR A 39 4.20 -18.71 -12.73
CA TYR A 39 4.87 -19.30 -11.57
C TYR A 39 3.93 -19.97 -10.55
N PRO A 40 4.40 -20.99 -9.82
CA PRO A 40 3.66 -21.57 -8.72
C PRO A 40 3.67 -20.65 -7.49
N PHE A 41 2.52 -20.57 -6.79
CA PHE A 41 2.40 -19.76 -5.57
C PHE A 41 2.84 -20.51 -4.30
N ARG A 42 2.97 -21.85 -4.37
CA ARG A 42 3.53 -22.67 -3.28
C ARG A 42 4.05 -24.00 -3.81
N TYR A 43 4.80 -24.71 -2.98
CA TYR A 43 5.22 -26.09 -3.22
C TYR A 43 4.57 -27.05 -2.23
N GLU A 44 4.22 -28.23 -2.70
CA GLU A 44 3.82 -29.36 -1.87
C GLU A 44 4.95 -30.38 -1.80
N ASP A 45 5.41 -30.68 -0.58
CA ASP A 45 6.51 -31.60 -0.32
C ASP A 45 6.00 -33.05 -0.22
N TYR A 46 6.21 -33.82 -1.29
CA TYR A 46 5.89 -35.26 -1.32
C TYR A 46 7.13 -36.14 -1.11
N ARG A 47 8.27 -35.56 -0.69
CA ARG A 47 9.46 -36.35 -0.34
C ARG A 47 9.18 -37.19 0.89
N LEU A 48 9.70 -38.42 0.87
CA LEU A 48 9.56 -39.35 1.99
C LEU A 48 10.34 -38.81 3.19
N ARG A 49 9.69 -38.77 4.36
CA ARG A 49 10.33 -38.42 5.62
C ARG A 49 10.25 -39.58 6.60
N SER A 50 11.33 -39.80 7.35
CA SER A 50 11.29 -40.71 8.50
C SER A 50 10.45 -40.09 9.61
N LEU A 51 9.66 -40.90 10.30
CA LEU A 51 8.83 -40.43 11.44
C LEU A 51 9.65 -39.92 12.63
N THR A 52 10.96 -40.17 12.63
CA THR A 52 11.89 -39.72 13.69
C THR A 52 12.24 -38.23 13.61
N GLU A 53 12.15 -37.62 12.43
CA GLU A 53 12.57 -36.23 12.18
C GLU A 53 11.41 -35.23 12.16
N VAL A 54 10.18 -35.71 12.39
CA VAL A 54 8.94 -34.96 12.17
C VAL A 54 8.46 -34.31 13.47
N LYS A 55 8.01 -33.05 13.39
CA LYS A 55 7.42 -32.34 14.52
C LYS A 55 5.90 -32.54 14.56
N ASP A 56 5.33 -32.43 15.76
CA ASP A 56 3.88 -32.46 15.94
C ASP A 56 3.19 -31.38 15.08
N GLY A 57 2.20 -31.78 14.29
CA GLY A 57 1.45 -30.90 13.41
C GLY A 57 1.96 -30.77 11.98
N ASP A 58 3.13 -31.32 11.65
CA ASP A 58 3.69 -31.28 10.29
C ASP A 58 2.83 -32.05 9.28
N ARG A 59 2.75 -31.56 8.05
CA ARG A 59 2.25 -32.34 6.91
C ARG A 59 3.42 -33.15 6.35
N ILE A 60 3.33 -34.47 6.43
CA ILE A 60 4.40 -35.39 6.01
C ILE A 60 3.92 -36.36 4.95
N THR A 61 4.88 -36.87 4.17
CA THR A 61 4.69 -38.01 3.27
C THR A 61 5.55 -39.17 3.76
N VAL A 62 4.94 -40.31 4.03
CA VAL A 62 5.61 -41.51 4.58
C VAL A 62 5.22 -42.76 3.81
N GLN A 63 6.19 -43.63 3.54
CA GLN A 63 5.96 -44.96 3.00
C GLN A 63 5.74 -45.92 4.17
N ALA A 64 4.61 -46.63 4.16
CA ALA A 64 4.21 -47.51 5.24
C ALA A 64 3.68 -48.84 4.71
N LYS A 65 3.71 -49.86 5.56
CA LYS A 65 3.11 -51.17 5.34
C LYS A 65 1.83 -51.29 6.17
N ILE A 66 0.77 -51.77 5.54
CA ILE A 66 -0.52 -51.98 6.20
C ILE A 66 -0.42 -53.20 7.13
N MET A 67 -0.66 -53.04 8.43
CA MET A 67 -0.54 -54.13 9.41
C MET A 67 -1.89 -54.58 9.96
N GLY A 68 -2.83 -53.64 10.15
CA GLY A 68 -4.14 -53.93 10.74
C GLY A 68 -5.25 -54.14 9.71
N VAL A 69 -6.37 -54.67 10.19
CA VAL A 69 -7.64 -54.65 9.44
C VAL A 69 -8.23 -53.23 9.50
N PRO A 70 -8.65 -52.64 8.37
CA PRO A 70 -9.22 -51.30 8.36
C PRO A 70 -10.58 -51.26 9.10
N VAL A 71 -10.67 -50.40 10.11
CA VAL A 71 -11.88 -50.19 10.91
C VAL A 71 -12.63 -48.99 10.37
N LEU A 72 -13.88 -49.20 9.93
CA LEU A 72 -14.76 -48.15 9.45
C LEU A 72 -15.81 -47.80 10.52
N GLN A 73 -15.84 -46.55 10.95
CA GLN A 73 -16.85 -46.00 11.84
C GLN A 73 -17.69 -44.97 11.09
N ARG A 74 -19.02 -45.02 11.25
CA ARG A 74 -19.96 -44.07 10.64
C ARG A 74 -20.61 -43.22 11.73
N TYR A 75 -20.66 -41.91 11.50
CA TYR A 75 -21.28 -40.91 12.36
C TYR A 75 -22.28 -40.12 11.51
N GLY A 76 -23.47 -40.69 11.31
CA GLY A 76 -24.47 -40.17 10.37
C GLY A 76 -23.94 -40.14 8.94
N ARG A 77 -23.91 -38.96 8.30
CA ARG A 77 -23.36 -38.74 6.95
C ARG A 77 -21.83 -38.73 6.89
N LYS A 78 -21.13 -38.64 8.03
CA LYS A 78 -19.65 -38.63 8.09
C LYS A 78 -19.13 -40.04 8.34
N SER A 79 -17.96 -40.36 7.79
CA SER A 79 -17.27 -41.63 8.05
C SER A 79 -15.82 -41.42 8.46
N ARG A 80 -15.30 -42.32 9.29
CA ARG A 80 -13.91 -42.36 9.74
C ARG A 80 -13.37 -43.77 9.50
N LEU A 81 -12.38 -43.89 8.63
CA LEU A 81 -11.65 -45.11 8.35
C LEU A 81 -10.30 -45.04 9.07
N THR A 82 -9.95 -46.05 9.86
CA THR A 82 -8.67 -46.11 10.57
C THR A 82 -7.98 -47.44 10.32
N CYS A 83 -6.67 -47.41 10.14
CA CYS A 83 -5.88 -48.63 9.96
C CYS A 83 -4.51 -48.49 10.65
N LYS A 84 -4.04 -49.58 11.28
CA LYS A 84 -2.70 -49.62 11.88
C LYS A 84 -1.65 -49.90 10.80
N MET A 85 -0.58 -49.13 10.83
CA MET A 85 0.48 -49.16 9.83
C MET A 85 1.84 -49.13 10.51
N VAL A 86 2.84 -49.63 9.79
CA VAL A 86 4.25 -49.59 10.20
C VAL A 86 5.03 -48.85 9.12
N ALA A 87 5.78 -47.83 9.51
CA ALA A 87 6.80 -47.20 8.66
C ALA A 87 8.13 -47.36 9.38
N GLU A 88 9.13 -47.92 8.70
CA GLU A 88 10.40 -48.34 9.33
C GLU A 88 10.10 -49.24 10.54
N ASP A 89 10.52 -48.84 11.75
CA ASP A 89 10.27 -49.56 13.01
C ASP A 89 9.10 -48.96 13.84
N TRP A 90 8.37 -47.98 13.30
CA TRP A 90 7.35 -47.23 14.03
C TRP A 90 5.93 -47.63 13.65
N MET A 91 5.15 -48.03 14.66
CA MET A 91 3.71 -48.25 14.53
C MET A 91 2.93 -46.94 14.70
N PHE A 92 2.02 -46.67 13.77
CA PHE A 92 1.12 -45.53 13.86
C PHE A 92 -0.28 -45.86 13.32
N THR A 93 -1.26 -45.00 13.65
CA THR A 93 -2.62 -45.14 13.14
C THR A 93 -2.88 -44.15 12.02
N ALA A 94 -3.12 -44.66 10.81
CA ALA A 94 -3.56 -43.85 9.68
C ALA A 94 -5.08 -43.65 9.72
N THR A 95 -5.54 -42.41 9.56
CA THR A 95 -6.96 -42.03 9.68
C THR A 95 -7.44 -41.24 8.48
N TRP A 96 -8.49 -41.72 7.82
CA TRP A 96 -9.15 -41.02 6.72
C TRP A 96 -10.57 -40.61 7.12
N PHE A 97 -10.89 -39.33 6.88
CA PHE A 97 -12.26 -38.84 7.02
C PHE A 97 -12.99 -38.89 5.68
N ASN A 98 -14.22 -39.40 5.68
CA ASN A 98 -15.12 -39.50 4.53
C ASN A 98 -14.60 -40.31 3.32
N ARG A 99 -13.58 -41.16 3.48
CA ARG A 99 -13.02 -42.01 2.40
C ARG A 99 -13.22 -43.51 2.64
N HIS A 100 -14.47 -43.90 2.89
CA HIS A 100 -14.83 -45.29 3.14
C HIS A 100 -14.56 -46.23 1.95
N PHE A 101 -14.51 -45.71 0.71
CA PHE A 101 -14.19 -46.47 -0.51
C PHE A 101 -12.77 -47.04 -0.53
N LEU A 102 -11.86 -46.53 0.32
CA LEU A 102 -10.50 -47.08 0.43
C LEU A 102 -10.45 -48.37 1.24
N LYS A 103 -11.51 -48.73 1.97
CA LYS A 103 -11.52 -49.91 2.86
C LYS A 103 -11.08 -51.18 2.15
N ASP A 104 -11.59 -51.43 0.95
CA ASP A 104 -11.32 -52.65 0.20
C ASP A 104 -9.91 -52.65 -0.45
N GLN A 105 -9.26 -51.49 -0.49
CA GLN A 105 -7.90 -51.32 -1.03
C GLN A 105 -6.82 -51.47 0.05
N LEU A 106 -7.18 -51.36 1.33
CA LEU A 106 -6.27 -51.46 2.47
C LEU A 106 -6.08 -52.92 2.92
N THR A 107 -5.32 -53.68 2.15
CA THR A 107 -4.99 -55.08 2.45
C THR A 107 -3.73 -55.20 3.30
N ALA A 108 -3.76 -56.06 4.33
CA ALA A 108 -2.62 -56.29 5.19
C ALA A 108 -1.40 -56.79 4.39
N GLY A 109 -0.22 -56.29 4.73
CA GLY A 109 1.04 -56.58 4.05
C GLY A 109 1.32 -55.72 2.81
N ARG A 110 0.34 -54.98 2.28
CA ARG A 110 0.53 -54.10 1.13
C ARG A 110 1.26 -52.82 1.54
N GLU A 111 2.07 -52.28 0.63
CA GLU A 111 2.71 -50.98 0.80
C GLU A 111 1.79 -49.84 0.37
N ILE A 112 1.90 -48.71 1.07
CA ILE A 112 1.11 -47.51 0.81
C ILE A 112 1.95 -46.28 1.15
N VAL A 113 1.89 -45.25 0.32
CA VAL A 113 2.43 -43.93 0.63
C VAL A 113 1.30 -43.05 1.11
N LEU A 114 1.51 -42.38 2.24
CA LEU A 114 0.51 -41.55 2.89
C LEU A 114 1.04 -40.14 3.03
N THR A 115 0.23 -39.18 2.60
CA THR A 115 0.48 -37.77 2.89
C THR A 115 -0.60 -37.26 3.84
N GLY A 116 -0.21 -36.60 4.92
CA GLY A 116 -1.18 -36.14 5.92
C GLY A 116 -0.55 -35.37 7.08
N LYS A 117 -1.40 -34.90 7.98
CA LYS A 117 -0.96 -34.19 9.19
C LYS A 117 -0.59 -35.19 10.29
N TRP A 118 0.63 -35.11 10.79
CA TRP A 118 1.14 -35.93 11.88
C TRP A 118 0.71 -35.38 13.24
N ASP A 119 0.17 -36.25 14.09
CA ASP A 119 -0.09 -35.99 15.51
C ASP A 119 0.84 -36.90 16.31
N GLN A 120 1.89 -36.29 16.86
CA GLN A 120 2.95 -37.02 17.57
C GLN A 120 2.43 -37.59 18.89
N ARG A 121 1.53 -36.86 19.58
CA ARG A 121 0.98 -37.27 20.88
C ARG A 121 0.10 -38.51 20.76
N ARG A 122 -0.60 -38.67 19.64
CA ARG A 122 -1.48 -39.82 19.38
C ARG A 122 -0.87 -40.89 18.48
N SER A 123 0.37 -40.68 18.00
CA SER A 123 1.00 -41.51 16.97
C SER A 123 0.03 -41.76 15.81
N GLN A 124 -0.57 -40.68 15.32
CA GLN A 124 -1.67 -40.74 14.37
C GLN A 124 -1.36 -39.85 13.16
N LEU A 125 -1.54 -40.40 11.96
CA LEU A 125 -1.47 -39.64 10.72
C LEU A 125 -2.89 -39.40 10.22
N THR A 126 -3.31 -38.15 10.17
CA THR A 126 -4.58 -37.77 9.51
C THR A 126 -4.31 -37.65 8.01
N VAL A 127 -4.74 -38.66 7.27
CA VAL A 127 -4.38 -38.86 5.87
C VAL A 127 -5.22 -37.96 4.96
N SER A 128 -4.55 -37.06 4.25
CA SER A 128 -5.14 -36.24 3.20
C SER A 128 -5.01 -36.89 1.83
N GLU A 129 -3.95 -37.64 1.57
CA GLU A 129 -3.71 -38.33 0.29
C GLU A 129 -3.06 -39.70 0.53
N SER A 130 -3.37 -40.67 -0.33
CA SER A 130 -2.85 -42.03 -0.21
C SER A 130 -2.64 -42.62 -1.60
N GLU A 131 -1.45 -43.16 -1.82
CA GLU A 131 -1.04 -43.74 -3.10
C GLU A 131 -0.52 -45.16 -2.88
N PHE A 132 -0.75 -46.04 -3.85
CA PHE A 132 -0.24 -47.39 -3.80
C PHE A 132 0.90 -47.53 -4.83
N PRO A 133 2.14 -47.84 -4.40
CA PRO A 133 3.31 -47.92 -5.29
C PRO A 133 3.13 -48.89 -6.46
N ASP A 134 2.36 -49.96 -6.26
CA ASP A 134 2.05 -50.98 -7.27
C ASP A 134 1.23 -50.48 -8.47
N ARG A 135 0.67 -49.26 -8.41
CA ARG A 135 -0.11 -48.65 -9.50
C ARG A 135 0.70 -47.70 -10.40
N GLY A 136 2.03 -47.64 -10.23
CA GLY A 136 2.97 -47.04 -11.19
C GLY A 136 2.93 -45.51 -11.33
N THR A 137 2.08 -44.80 -10.59
CA THR A 137 2.03 -43.33 -10.55
C THR A 137 2.31 -42.85 -9.13
N LEU A 138 3.60 -42.83 -8.78
CA LEU A 138 4.05 -42.25 -7.51
C LEU A 138 4.20 -40.74 -7.68
N ARG A 139 3.42 -39.94 -6.94
CA ARG A 139 3.77 -38.53 -6.65
C ARG A 139 4.91 -38.42 -5.64
N SER A 140 5.20 -39.53 -4.97
CA SER A 140 6.17 -39.67 -3.89
C SER A 140 7.59 -39.37 -4.35
N GLY A 141 8.33 -38.60 -3.54
CA GLY A 141 9.75 -38.29 -3.77
C GLY A 141 10.05 -36.94 -4.42
N SER A 142 9.05 -36.10 -4.70
CA SER A 142 9.28 -34.80 -5.37
C SER A 142 8.61 -33.62 -4.65
N LEU A 143 9.21 -32.44 -4.79
CA LEU A 143 8.56 -31.16 -4.52
C LEU A 143 7.68 -30.82 -5.73
N GLN A 144 6.38 -30.67 -5.52
CA GLN A 144 5.44 -30.40 -6.60
C GLN A 144 4.97 -28.94 -6.56
N PRO A 145 5.14 -28.18 -7.66
CA PRO A 145 4.63 -26.82 -7.75
C PRO A 145 3.09 -26.79 -7.75
N VAL A 146 2.50 -25.79 -7.12
CA VAL A 146 1.05 -25.56 -7.11
C VAL A 146 0.76 -24.23 -7.80
N TYR A 147 -0.05 -24.30 -8.86
CA TYR A 147 -0.41 -23.15 -9.69
C TYR A 147 -1.83 -22.67 -9.43
N SER A 148 -2.15 -21.42 -9.75
CA SER A 148 -3.49 -20.86 -9.58
C SER A 148 -4.47 -21.33 -10.68
N VAL A 149 -4.82 -22.61 -10.65
CA VAL A 149 -5.71 -23.22 -11.67
C VAL A 149 -7.20 -23.08 -11.31
N GLY A 150 -8.04 -23.00 -12.34
CA GLY A 150 -9.50 -22.92 -12.20
C GLY A 150 -10.24 -23.57 -13.37
N GLY A 151 -11.55 -23.75 -13.22
CA GLY A 151 -12.41 -24.32 -14.25
C GLY A 151 -12.02 -25.76 -14.63
N LYS A 152 -11.67 -25.97 -15.90
CA LYS A 152 -11.33 -27.29 -16.48
C LYS A 152 -9.82 -27.57 -16.55
N ILE A 153 -8.99 -26.63 -16.10
CA ILE A 153 -7.54 -26.83 -16.00
C ILE A 153 -7.22 -27.45 -14.64
N THR A 154 -6.50 -28.58 -14.65
CA THR A 154 -6.08 -29.27 -13.43
C THR A 154 -4.61 -29.01 -13.15
N GLN A 155 -4.19 -29.14 -11.88
CA GLN A 155 -2.77 -29.04 -11.49
C GLN A 155 -1.88 -30.00 -12.28
N THR A 156 -2.33 -31.25 -12.45
CA THR A 156 -1.60 -32.28 -13.20
C THR A 156 -1.40 -31.89 -14.66
N TRP A 157 -2.45 -31.36 -15.30
CA TRP A 157 -2.35 -30.89 -16.67
C TRP A 157 -1.41 -29.69 -16.78
N MET A 158 -1.57 -28.67 -15.92
CA MET A 158 -0.73 -27.47 -15.93
C MET A 158 0.76 -27.80 -15.77
N ARG A 159 1.11 -28.65 -14.80
CA ARG A 159 2.49 -29.14 -14.59
C ARG A 159 3.06 -29.82 -15.83
N LYS A 160 2.27 -30.68 -16.46
CA LYS A 160 2.69 -31.42 -17.66
C LYS A 160 2.93 -30.46 -18.82
N THR A 161 1.99 -29.55 -19.07
CA THR A 161 2.07 -28.57 -20.16
C THR A 161 3.27 -27.63 -20.00
N ILE A 162 3.50 -27.09 -18.80
CA ILE A 162 4.69 -26.28 -18.50
C ILE A 162 5.97 -27.10 -18.69
N GLY A 163 6.01 -28.34 -18.21
CA GLY A 163 7.16 -29.23 -18.42
C GLY A 163 7.45 -29.47 -19.90
N GLN A 164 6.41 -29.60 -20.74
CA GLN A 164 6.56 -29.73 -22.20
C GLN A 164 7.06 -28.44 -22.84
N ALA A 165 6.56 -27.28 -22.41
CA ALA A 165 7.03 -25.99 -22.88
C ALA A 165 8.54 -25.79 -22.58
N LEU A 166 8.96 -26.10 -21.35
CA LEU A 166 10.37 -26.02 -20.94
C LEU A 166 11.26 -26.97 -21.76
N GLN A 167 10.79 -28.19 -22.05
CA GLN A 167 11.53 -29.14 -22.90
C GLN A 167 11.63 -28.68 -24.36
N GLN A 168 10.56 -28.11 -24.92
CA GLN A 168 10.52 -27.70 -26.33
C GLN A 168 11.26 -26.38 -26.58
N TYR A 169 11.13 -25.43 -25.66
CA TYR A 169 11.50 -24.02 -25.88
C TYR A 169 12.44 -23.46 -24.82
N GLY A 170 12.77 -24.20 -23.76
CA GLY A 170 13.59 -23.71 -22.64
C GLY A 170 15.01 -23.26 -23.01
N GLU A 171 15.57 -23.78 -24.11
CA GLU A 171 16.87 -23.34 -24.63
C GLU A 171 16.83 -21.93 -25.24
N MET A 172 15.65 -21.44 -25.60
CA MET A 172 15.47 -20.12 -26.19
C MET A 172 15.35 -19.01 -25.14
N ILE A 173 15.34 -19.34 -23.83
CA ILE A 173 15.22 -18.36 -22.74
C ILE A 173 16.48 -17.49 -22.70
N PRO A 174 16.39 -16.18 -23.03
CA PRO A 174 17.55 -15.31 -23.03
C PRO A 174 17.89 -14.84 -21.61
N GLU A 175 19.16 -14.62 -21.33
CA GLU A 175 19.56 -13.87 -20.13
C GLU A 175 19.32 -12.37 -20.37
N ILE A 176 18.65 -11.72 -19.42
CA ILE A 176 18.27 -10.29 -19.54
C ILE A 176 19.09 -9.44 -18.55
N LEU A 177 19.48 -9.99 -17.38
CA LEU A 177 20.25 -9.21 -16.44
C LEU A 177 21.73 -9.09 -16.87
N PRO A 178 22.33 -7.90 -16.72
CA PRO A 178 23.76 -7.72 -16.96
C PRO A 178 24.61 -8.65 -16.09
N PRO A 179 25.75 -9.17 -16.59
CA PRO A 179 26.66 -10.03 -15.83
C PRO A 179 27.12 -9.43 -14.50
N GLU A 180 27.18 -8.11 -14.40
CA GLU A 180 27.54 -7.38 -13.18
C GLU A 180 26.52 -7.60 -12.06
N LEU A 181 25.21 -7.50 -12.36
CA LEU A 181 24.16 -7.75 -11.39
C LEU A 181 24.13 -9.23 -10.98
N LEU A 182 24.38 -10.13 -11.94
CA LEU A 182 24.45 -11.57 -11.66
C LEU A 182 25.53 -11.89 -10.63
N ARG A 183 26.74 -11.31 -10.80
CA ARG A 183 27.86 -11.50 -9.87
C ARG A 183 27.64 -10.81 -8.53
N LYS A 184 27.13 -9.58 -8.55
CA LYS A 184 26.90 -8.77 -7.33
C LYS A 184 25.99 -9.46 -6.32
N TYR A 185 24.97 -10.16 -6.80
CA TYR A 185 23.94 -10.79 -5.96
C TYR A 185 23.99 -12.32 -5.95
N GLU A 186 25.00 -12.92 -6.59
CA GLU A 186 25.15 -14.37 -6.73
C GLU A 186 23.89 -15.04 -7.29
N LEU A 187 23.38 -14.46 -8.36
CA LEU A 187 22.10 -14.80 -8.97
C LEU A 187 22.25 -15.96 -9.95
N MET A 188 21.37 -16.95 -9.81
CA MET A 188 21.27 -18.09 -10.73
C MET A 188 20.96 -17.59 -12.16
N PRO A 189 21.55 -18.19 -13.22
CA PRO A 189 21.21 -17.84 -14.61
C PRO A 189 19.71 -18.01 -14.89
N ARG A 190 19.11 -17.09 -15.64
CA ARG A 190 17.65 -16.99 -15.82
C ARG A 190 17.01 -18.29 -16.29
N ARG A 191 17.60 -18.92 -17.32
CA ARG A 191 17.16 -20.23 -17.83
C ARG A 191 17.08 -21.28 -16.73
N GLN A 192 18.11 -21.39 -15.90
CA GLN A 192 18.14 -22.35 -14.80
C GLN A 192 17.10 -22.00 -13.73
N ALA A 193 16.95 -20.71 -13.40
CA ALA A 193 15.96 -20.25 -12.42
C ALA A 193 14.52 -20.60 -12.84
N ILE A 194 14.15 -20.36 -14.10
CA ILE A 194 12.82 -20.74 -14.61
C ILE A 194 12.60 -22.26 -14.49
N TRP A 195 13.59 -23.06 -14.91
CA TRP A 195 13.52 -24.51 -14.76
C TRP A 195 13.34 -24.95 -13.29
N ARG A 196 14.12 -24.39 -12.36
CA ARG A 196 14.10 -24.77 -10.94
C ARG A 196 12.86 -24.26 -10.20
N ILE A 197 12.25 -23.16 -10.60
CA ILE A 197 10.95 -22.74 -10.06
C ILE A 197 9.86 -23.75 -10.41
N HIS A 198 9.83 -24.25 -11.64
CA HIS A 198 8.80 -25.22 -12.04
C HIS A 198 9.13 -26.66 -11.63
N GLN A 199 10.41 -27.00 -11.55
CA GLN A 199 10.91 -28.35 -11.24
C GLN A 199 12.07 -28.29 -10.23
N PRO A 200 11.79 -27.94 -8.96
CA PRO A 200 12.82 -27.91 -7.93
C PRO A 200 13.27 -29.35 -7.58
N GLN A 201 14.58 -29.59 -7.49
CA GLN A 201 15.10 -30.87 -6.96
C GLN A 201 15.06 -30.88 -5.44
N ASP A 202 15.32 -29.73 -4.82
CA ASP A 202 15.20 -29.51 -3.39
C ASP A 202 14.63 -28.11 -3.06
N SER A 203 14.47 -27.84 -1.76
CA SER A 203 13.91 -26.58 -1.29
C SER A 203 14.87 -25.40 -1.45
N GLU A 204 16.18 -25.65 -1.48
CA GLU A 204 17.19 -24.60 -1.55
C GLU A 204 17.29 -24.06 -2.97
N GLU A 205 17.36 -24.94 -3.98
CA GLU A 205 17.33 -24.55 -5.39
C GLU A 205 16.06 -23.78 -5.73
N GLY A 206 14.90 -24.22 -5.21
CA GLY A 206 13.63 -23.50 -5.39
C GLY A 206 13.66 -22.09 -4.78
N GLN A 207 14.29 -21.93 -3.61
CA GLN A 207 14.47 -20.62 -2.98
C GLN A 207 15.44 -19.73 -3.74
N GLN A 208 16.56 -20.26 -4.23
CA GLN A 208 17.53 -19.50 -5.04
C GLN A 208 16.90 -19.05 -6.36
N ALA A 209 16.12 -19.93 -7.00
CA ALA A 209 15.39 -19.61 -8.22
C ALA A 209 14.30 -18.56 -7.98
N ARG A 210 13.53 -18.67 -6.88
CA ARG A 210 12.59 -17.61 -6.47
C ARG A 210 13.32 -16.29 -6.24
N ARG A 211 14.40 -16.28 -5.47
CA ARG A 211 15.21 -15.07 -5.19
C ARG A 211 15.65 -14.39 -6.48
N ARG A 212 16.09 -15.18 -7.48
CA ARG A 212 16.47 -14.67 -8.80
C ARG A 212 15.32 -13.99 -9.54
N MET A 213 14.14 -14.63 -9.58
CA MET A 213 13.00 -14.11 -10.34
C MET A 213 12.32 -12.93 -9.64
N VAL A 214 12.27 -12.94 -8.30
CA VAL A 214 11.85 -11.79 -7.51
C VAL A 214 12.72 -10.57 -7.82
N TYR A 215 14.05 -10.74 -7.79
CA TYR A 215 14.96 -9.63 -8.13
C TYR A 215 14.75 -9.18 -9.58
N GLU A 216 14.61 -10.11 -10.54
CA GLU A 216 14.37 -9.75 -11.95
C GLU A 216 13.13 -8.88 -12.11
N GLU A 217 12.03 -9.34 -11.55
CA GLU A 217 10.72 -8.72 -11.71
C GLU A 217 10.70 -7.31 -11.11
N LEU A 218 11.23 -7.16 -9.89
CA LEU A 218 11.34 -5.86 -9.24
C LEU A 218 12.34 -4.94 -9.98
N PHE A 219 13.44 -5.48 -10.49
CA PHE A 219 14.43 -4.72 -11.26
C PHE A 219 13.86 -4.23 -12.59
N LEU A 220 13.19 -5.08 -13.36
CA LEU A 220 12.57 -4.71 -14.63
C LEU A 220 11.46 -3.68 -14.44
N PHE A 221 10.69 -3.80 -13.36
CA PHE A 221 9.71 -2.79 -12.97
C PHE A 221 10.36 -1.44 -12.65
N GLN A 222 11.39 -1.43 -11.79
CA GLN A 222 12.13 -0.20 -11.46
C GLN A 222 12.82 0.39 -12.69
N LEU A 223 13.38 -0.45 -13.57
CA LEU A 223 14.00 -0.01 -14.83
C LEU A 223 12.98 0.71 -15.73
N LYS A 224 11.77 0.16 -15.86
CA LYS A 224 10.66 0.80 -16.58
C LYS A 224 10.36 2.19 -16.04
N LEU A 225 10.23 2.32 -14.72
CA LEU A 225 9.97 3.62 -14.07
C LEU A 225 11.12 4.61 -14.26
N GLN A 226 12.37 4.18 -14.06
CA GLN A 226 13.54 5.05 -14.20
C GLN A 226 13.75 5.50 -15.65
N ALA A 227 13.54 4.60 -16.62
CA ALA A 227 13.62 4.93 -18.04
C ALA A 227 12.51 5.91 -18.45
N TYR A 228 11.27 5.68 -18.01
CA TYR A 228 10.15 6.60 -18.24
C TYR A 228 10.45 8.00 -17.69
N ARG A 229 10.97 8.07 -16.45
CA ARG A 229 11.41 9.33 -15.83
C ARG A 229 12.50 10.01 -16.66
N ALA A 230 13.57 9.31 -17.01
CA ALA A 230 14.66 9.87 -17.80
C ALA A 230 14.17 10.45 -19.13
N MET A 231 13.26 9.74 -19.82
CA MET A 231 12.71 10.18 -21.11
C MET A 231 11.74 11.36 -20.99
N ASN A 232 10.88 11.38 -19.98
CA ASN A 232 9.96 12.51 -19.76
C ASN A 232 10.71 13.74 -19.25
N HIS A 233 11.77 13.53 -18.48
CA HIS A 233 12.66 14.58 -18.01
C HIS A 233 13.50 15.19 -19.14
N GLU A 234 13.48 14.68 -20.38
CA GLU A 234 14.10 15.34 -21.54
C GLU A 234 13.17 16.34 -22.24
N ARG A 235 11.85 16.31 -21.99
CA ARG A 235 10.93 17.31 -22.55
C ARG A 235 11.09 18.62 -21.79
N MET A 236 11.81 19.58 -22.37
CA MET A 236 11.96 20.95 -21.87
C MET A 236 10.68 21.78 -22.05
N ASP A 237 9.55 21.29 -21.53
CA ASP A 237 8.23 21.90 -21.68
C ASP A 237 7.62 22.40 -20.36
N GLY A 238 8.43 22.48 -19.30
CA GLY A 238 8.06 23.02 -17.99
C GLY A 238 8.25 24.54 -17.86
N VAL A 239 7.71 25.12 -16.79
CA VAL A 239 7.86 26.55 -16.46
C VAL A 239 9.09 26.75 -15.58
N LYS A 240 10.08 27.50 -16.07
CA LYS A 240 11.30 27.81 -15.31
C LYS A 240 11.06 28.97 -14.33
N HIS A 241 11.10 28.71 -13.04
CA HIS A 241 10.90 29.71 -12.00
C HIS A 241 12.23 30.39 -11.62
N GLU A 242 12.54 31.52 -12.26
CA GLU A 242 13.73 32.30 -11.95
C GLU A 242 13.49 33.25 -10.77
N VAL A 243 13.83 32.78 -9.57
CA VAL A 243 13.80 33.61 -8.34
C VAL A 243 15.17 33.60 -7.67
N ASP A 244 15.63 34.77 -7.30
CA ASP A 244 16.87 35.00 -6.57
C ASP A 244 16.83 34.47 -5.13
N ASN A 245 17.92 33.83 -4.72
CA ASN A 245 18.05 33.22 -3.38
C ASN A 245 17.84 34.24 -2.24
N ALA A 246 18.13 35.53 -2.47
CA ALA A 246 17.91 36.57 -1.48
C ALA A 246 16.41 36.75 -1.16
N THR A 247 15.58 36.78 -2.20
CA THR A 247 14.12 36.90 -2.13
C THR A 247 13.48 35.74 -1.37
N ILE A 248 13.94 34.50 -1.61
CA ILE A 248 13.47 33.33 -0.87
C ILE A 248 13.89 33.40 0.60
N ARG A 249 15.16 33.75 0.87
CA ARG A 249 15.67 33.87 2.26
C ARG A 249 14.95 34.95 3.05
N GLU A 250 14.54 36.04 2.40
CA GLU A 250 13.74 37.10 3.03
C GLU A 250 12.40 36.54 3.53
N PHE A 251 11.70 35.77 2.69
CA PHE A 251 10.47 35.09 3.08
C PHE A 251 10.70 34.10 4.22
N VAL A 252 11.70 33.22 4.11
CA VAL A 252 12.02 32.23 5.15
C VAL A 252 12.36 32.89 6.49
N ARG A 253 13.05 34.03 6.49
CA ARG A 253 13.37 34.81 7.71
C ARG A 253 12.16 35.50 8.33
N SER A 254 11.11 35.75 7.55
CA SER A 254 9.86 36.35 8.05
C SER A 254 8.97 35.34 8.80
N LEU A 255 9.26 34.05 8.68
CA LEU A 255 8.50 33.00 9.36
C LEU A 255 8.61 33.14 10.89
N PRO A 256 7.53 32.86 11.64
CA PRO A 256 7.53 32.98 13.10
C PRO A 256 8.31 31.85 13.81
N PHE A 257 9.01 31.00 13.05
CA PHE A 257 9.79 29.85 13.54
C PHE A 257 10.96 29.56 12.59
N GLU A 258 11.95 28.83 13.08
CA GLU A 258 13.04 28.33 12.24
C GLU A 258 12.67 27.00 11.57
N LEU A 259 13.06 26.86 10.30
CA LEU A 259 12.92 25.60 9.58
C LEU A 259 13.82 24.52 10.19
N THR A 260 13.29 23.31 10.27
CA THR A 260 14.05 22.08 10.60
C THR A 260 15.03 21.74 9.48
N ASP A 261 16.01 20.88 9.73
CA ASP A 261 17.02 20.54 8.71
C ASP A 261 16.39 19.66 7.61
N ALA A 262 15.41 18.82 7.97
CA ALA A 262 14.56 18.13 6.99
C ALA A 262 13.76 19.10 6.10
N GLN A 263 13.16 20.16 6.68
CA GLN A 263 12.43 21.17 5.91
C GLN A 263 13.36 21.95 4.96
N LYS A 264 14.56 22.36 5.41
CA LYS A 264 15.55 23.05 4.55
C LYS A 264 16.01 22.17 3.39
N LYS A 265 16.25 20.88 3.64
CA LYS A 265 16.63 19.93 2.59
C LYS A 265 15.54 19.80 1.53
N VAL A 266 14.29 19.60 1.97
CA VAL A 266 13.14 19.46 1.06
C VAL A 266 12.83 20.76 0.33
N GLU A 267 12.97 21.91 0.99
CA GLU A 267 12.89 23.23 0.36
C GLU A 267 13.88 23.34 -0.80
N LEU A 268 15.15 22.96 -0.59
CA LEU A 268 16.17 22.98 -1.63
C LEU A 268 15.85 22.04 -2.79
N GLU A 269 15.37 20.82 -2.50
CA GLU A 269 14.93 19.86 -3.53
C GLU A 269 13.83 20.46 -4.41
N ILE A 270 12.77 21.03 -3.81
CA ILE A 270 11.65 21.63 -4.53
C ILE A 270 12.11 22.85 -5.34
N LEU A 271 12.87 23.77 -4.73
CA LEU A 271 13.32 24.98 -5.42
C LEU A 271 14.33 24.68 -6.55
N GLN A 272 15.10 23.60 -6.43
CA GLN A 272 15.98 23.14 -7.51
C GLN A 272 15.17 22.63 -8.71
N ASP A 273 14.14 21.82 -8.46
CA ASP A 273 13.25 21.34 -9.51
C ASP A 273 12.48 22.49 -10.18
N MET A 274 11.91 23.41 -9.40
CA MET A 274 11.18 24.57 -9.93
C MET A 274 12.06 25.50 -10.80
N ARG A 275 13.37 25.51 -10.57
CA ARG A 275 14.36 26.26 -11.39
C ARG A 275 14.78 25.53 -12.66
N SER A 276 14.43 24.26 -12.77
CA SER A 276 14.71 23.40 -13.91
C SER A 276 13.81 23.80 -15.10
N PRO A 277 14.22 23.55 -16.35
CA PRO A 277 13.33 23.70 -17.51
C PRO A 277 12.26 22.58 -17.63
N TYR A 278 12.20 21.68 -16.66
CA TYR A 278 11.32 20.51 -16.65
C TYR A 278 10.19 20.67 -15.63
N CYS A 279 9.06 20.03 -15.89
CA CYS A 279 7.90 20.04 -14.99
C CYS A 279 8.18 19.16 -13.75
N MET A 280 8.20 19.78 -12.56
CA MET A 280 8.30 19.05 -11.30
C MET A 280 7.03 18.22 -11.07
N ASN A 281 7.20 16.94 -10.70
CA ASN A 281 6.11 16.10 -10.22
C ASN A 281 6.54 15.40 -8.93
N ARG A 282 6.17 15.97 -7.77
CA ARG A 282 6.76 15.61 -6.48
C ARG A 282 5.72 15.32 -5.41
N LEU A 283 5.90 14.19 -4.73
CA LEU A 283 5.18 13.82 -3.50
C LEU A 283 6.00 14.25 -2.28
N LEU A 284 5.49 15.25 -1.57
CA LEU A 284 5.93 15.67 -0.26
C LEU A 284 5.19 14.86 0.82
N GLN A 285 5.90 13.91 1.43
CA GLN A 285 5.39 13.15 2.56
C GLN A 285 6.03 13.60 3.87
N GLY A 286 5.27 13.48 4.94
CA GLY A 286 5.75 13.74 6.28
C GLY A 286 4.66 13.48 7.29
N ASP A 287 5.05 13.29 8.53
CA ASP A 287 4.12 13.07 9.63
C ASP A 287 3.12 14.24 9.80
N VAL A 288 2.00 13.99 10.47
CA VAL A 288 1.01 15.02 10.81
C VAL A 288 1.71 16.11 11.63
N GLY A 289 1.67 17.36 11.15
CA GLY A 289 2.33 18.48 11.82
C GLY A 289 3.84 18.60 11.56
N SER A 290 4.41 17.89 10.58
CA SER A 290 5.82 18.07 10.15
C SER A 290 6.09 19.38 9.40
N GLY A 291 5.07 20.23 9.18
CA GLY A 291 5.19 21.49 8.47
C GLY A 291 5.14 21.39 6.94
N LYS A 292 4.45 20.38 6.38
CA LYS A 292 4.23 20.26 4.92
C LYS A 292 3.71 21.57 4.30
N THR A 293 2.77 22.24 4.97
CA THR A 293 2.17 23.50 4.52
C THR A 293 3.18 24.65 4.41
N VAL A 294 4.21 24.73 5.27
CA VAL A 294 5.20 25.82 5.14
C VAL A 294 6.10 25.61 3.93
N VAL A 295 6.46 24.35 3.64
CA VAL A 295 7.23 23.99 2.44
C VAL A 295 6.43 24.34 1.18
N ALA A 296 5.13 23.99 1.15
CA ALA A 296 4.25 24.39 0.06
C ALA A 296 4.10 25.92 -0.08
N ALA A 297 4.07 26.66 1.04
CA ALA A 297 4.04 28.12 1.02
C ALA A 297 5.32 28.72 0.41
N ILE A 298 6.50 28.15 0.69
CA ILE A 298 7.76 28.60 0.07
C ILE A 298 7.74 28.35 -1.45
N ALA A 299 7.23 27.19 -1.89
CA ALA A 299 7.08 26.89 -3.32
C ALA A 299 6.10 27.86 -4.02
N LEU A 300 4.94 28.13 -3.41
CA LEU A 300 3.98 29.13 -3.91
C LEU A 300 4.58 30.52 -3.98
N TYR A 301 5.35 30.92 -2.96
CA TYR A 301 6.06 32.19 -2.96
C TYR A 301 7.05 32.30 -4.12
N ALA A 302 7.82 31.24 -4.40
CA ALA A 302 8.73 31.19 -5.54
C ALA A 302 7.96 31.31 -6.88
N ALA A 303 6.85 30.59 -7.05
CA ALA A 303 6.03 30.69 -8.26
C ALA A 303 5.54 32.13 -8.51
N VAL A 304 5.02 32.79 -7.48
CA VAL A 304 4.54 34.18 -7.58
C VAL A 304 5.67 35.16 -7.85
N LYS A 305 6.82 35.03 -7.17
CA LYS A 305 7.97 35.92 -7.39
C LYS A 305 8.63 35.76 -8.76
N SER A 306 8.43 34.63 -9.43
CA SER A 306 8.80 34.47 -10.86
C SER A 306 7.76 35.01 -11.85
N GLY A 307 6.65 35.61 -11.38
CA GLY A 307 5.64 36.23 -12.24
C GLY A 307 4.49 35.33 -12.66
N HIS A 308 4.27 34.21 -11.95
CA HIS A 308 3.23 33.23 -12.24
C HIS A 308 2.22 33.10 -11.09
N GLN A 309 1.17 32.31 -11.30
CA GLN A 309 0.12 32.03 -10.33
C GLN A 309 0.25 30.62 -9.76
N GLY A 310 -0.19 30.46 -8.51
CA GLY A 310 -0.27 29.17 -7.82
C GLY A 310 -1.70 28.75 -7.50
N ALA A 311 -1.96 27.45 -7.49
CA ALA A 311 -3.21 26.85 -7.01
C ALA A 311 -2.94 25.90 -5.84
N PHE A 312 -3.76 25.97 -4.80
CA PHE A 312 -3.71 25.06 -3.65
C PHE A 312 -5.07 24.37 -3.50
N MET A 313 -5.13 23.09 -3.88
CA MET A 313 -6.34 22.28 -3.82
C MET A 313 -6.40 21.44 -2.54
N VAL A 314 -7.54 21.50 -1.85
CA VAL A 314 -7.79 20.82 -0.57
C VAL A 314 -9.18 20.16 -0.54
N PRO A 315 -9.41 19.09 0.25
CA PRO A 315 -10.60 18.26 0.09
C PRO A 315 -11.89 18.88 0.62
N THR A 316 -11.82 19.79 1.58
CA THR A 316 -12.99 20.40 2.25
C THR A 316 -12.92 21.92 2.30
N GLU A 317 -14.09 22.55 2.41
CA GLU A 317 -14.19 24.01 2.46
C GLU A 317 -13.54 24.59 3.73
N ILE A 318 -13.70 23.92 4.88
CA ILE A 318 -13.06 24.34 6.13
C ILE A 318 -11.53 24.37 5.99
N LEU A 319 -10.94 23.33 5.39
CA LEU A 319 -9.51 23.30 5.12
C LEU A 319 -9.13 24.44 4.17
N ALA A 320 -9.93 24.70 3.13
CA ALA A 320 -9.67 25.78 2.19
C ALA A 320 -9.66 27.15 2.89
N GLU A 321 -10.62 27.40 3.78
CA GLU A 321 -10.64 28.61 4.60
C GLU A 321 -9.44 28.71 5.54
N GLN A 322 -9.07 27.62 6.20
CA GLN A 322 -7.93 27.58 7.12
C GLN A 322 -6.62 27.89 6.37
N HIS A 323 -6.39 27.23 5.24
CA HIS A 323 -5.21 27.47 4.41
C HIS A 323 -5.22 28.87 3.81
N MET A 324 -6.36 29.38 3.34
CA MET A 324 -6.45 30.75 2.85
C MET A 324 -6.07 31.75 3.95
N ARG A 325 -6.66 31.65 5.15
CA ARG A 325 -6.33 32.56 6.27
C ARG A 325 -4.85 32.50 6.64
N SER A 326 -4.28 31.29 6.70
CA SER A 326 -2.87 31.10 7.04
C SER A 326 -1.94 31.67 5.97
N LEU A 327 -2.20 31.39 4.70
CA LEU A 327 -1.39 31.87 3.58
C LEU A 327 -1.51 33.37 3.40
N SER A 328 -2.72 33.94 3.51
CA SER A 328 -2.93 35.39 3.46
C SER A 328 -2.09 36.12 4.50
N ARG A 329 -2.05 35.63 5.75
CA ARG A 329 -1.21 36.24 6.81
C ARG A 329 0.29 36.16 6.51
N LEU A 330 0.75 35.04 5.94
CA LEU A 330 2.16 34.85 5.58
C LEU A 330 2.58 35.74 4.39
N PHE A 331 1.65 36.00 3.47
CA PHE A 331 1.91 36.66 2.19
C PHE A 331 1.57 38.15 2.14
N GLU A 332 0.78 38.64 3.10
CA GLU A 332 0.42 40.06 3.24
C GLU A 332 1.65 41.00 3.26
N PRO A 333 2.75 40.72 3.99
CA PRO A 333 3.93 41.59 3.99
C PRO A 333 4.62 41.72 2.62
N PHE A 334 4.36 40.78 1.70
CA PHE A 334 4.99 40.70 0.39
C PHE A 334 4.10 41.19 -0.76
N GLY A 335 2.90 41.70 -0.43
CA GLY A 335 1.93 42.21 -1.39
C GLY A 335 1.29 41.13 -2.26
N ILE A 336 1.31 39.86 -1.82
CA ILE A 336 0.79 38.72 -2.57
C ILE A 336 -0.67 38.48 -2.17
N THR A 337 -1.53 38.37 -3.17
CA THR A 337 -2.98 38.21 -3.02
C THR A 337 -3.40 36.75 -3.04
N VAL A 338 -4.21 36.34 -2.05
CA VAL A 338 -4.72 34.97 -1.92
C VAL A 338 -6.24 34.98 -2.00
N GLY A 339 -6.79 34.27 -2.98
CA GLY A 339 -8.23 34.07 -3.17
C GLY A 339 -8.74 32.73 -2.61
N LEU A 340 -10.03 32.65 -2.34
CA LEU A 340 -10.72 31.42 -1.90
C LEU A 340 -11.79 31.03 -2.92
N LEU A 341 -11.69 29.85 -3.51
CA LEU A 341 -12.69 29.28 -4.42
C LEU A 341 -13.21 27.93 -3.92
N THR A 342 -14.39 27.95 -3.30
CA THR A 342 -15.11 26.76 -2.80
C THR A 342 -16.47 26.63 -3.46
N GLY A 343 -17.21 25.54 -3.16
CA GLY A 343 -18.57 25.34 -3.68
C GLY A 343 -19.56 26.35 -3.11
N SER A 344 -19.33 26.85 -1.88
CA SER A 344 -20.10 27.90 -1.24
C SER A 344 -19.91 29.30 -1.85
N VAL A 345 -18.81 29.56 -2.56
CA VAL A 345 -18.57 30.84 -3.22
C VAL A 345 -19.40 30.92 -4.52
N THR A 346 -20.50 31.68 -4.47
CA THR A 346 -21.48 31.78 -5.56
C THR A 346 -21.76 33.22 -5.99
N GLY A 347 -22.49 33.38 -7.10
CA GLY A 347 -23.00 34.67 -7.56
C GLY A 347 -21.90 35.65 -8.00
N ARG A 348 -22.02 36.92 -7.59
CA ARG A 348 -21.10 38.00 -8.00
C ARG A 348 -19.67 37.77 -7.50
N LYS A 349 -19.50 37.32 -6.26
CA LYS A 349 -18.17 37.05 -5.66
C LYS A 349 -17.37 36.04 -6.48
N ARG A 350 -18.02 34.97 -6.94
CA ARG A 350 -17.39 33.96 -7.80
C ARG A 350 -16.93 34.57 -9.12
N LYS A 351 -17.82 35.31 -9.80
CA LYS A 351 -17.53 35.96 -11.08
C LYS A 351 -16.35 36.94 -10.97
N ASP A 352 -16.33 37.74 -9.91
CA ASP A 352 -15.26 38.70 -9.66
C ASP A 352 -13.92 37.98 -9.41
N LEU A 353 -13.92 36.87 -8.66
CA LEU A 353 -12.73 36.06 -8.40
C LEU A 353 -12.22 35.35 -9.66
N THR A 354 -13.09 34.71 -10.44
CA THR A 354 -12.68 34.03 -11.68
C THR A 354 -12.15 35.03 -12.71
N ALA A 355 -12.76 36.22 -12.81
CA ALA A 355 -12.24 37.30 -13.66
C ALA A 355 -10.86 37.78 -13.17
N SER A 356 -10.70 37.96 -11.85
CA SER A 356 -9.43 38.34 -11.23
C SER A 356 -8.32 37.32 -11.50
N LEU A 357 -8.63 36.02 -11.43
CA LEU A 357 -7.69 34.94 -11.76
C LEU A 357 -7.27 34.97 -13.24
N GLN A 358 -8.24 35.16 -14.14
CA GLN A 358 -7.98 35.23 -15.58
C GLN A 358 -7.18 36.48 -15.97
N MET A 359 -7.35 37.59 -15.24
CA MET A 359 -6.59 38.82 -15.44
C MET A 359 -5.20 38.79 -14.78
N GLY A 360 -4.94 37.81 -13.90
CA GLY A 360 -3.71 37.71 -13.10
C GLY A 360 -3.63 38.73 -11.96
N LEU A 361 -4.78 39.17 -11.45
CA LEU A 361 -4.89 40.06 -10.28
C LEU A 361 -4.93 39.29 -8.96
N THR A 362 -5.20 37.98 -9.01
CA THR A 362 -5.09 37.05 -7.88
C THR A 362 -3.85 36.18 -8.08
N ASP A 363 -2.89 36.23 -7.17
CA ASP A 363 -1.61 35.51 -7.30
C ASP A 363 -1.77 34.02 -6.95
N ILE A 364 -2.49 33.73 -5.87
CA ILE A 364 -2.69 32.37 -5.36
C ILE A 364 -4.18 32.13 -5.14
N VAL A 365 -4.68 30.96 -5.53
CA VAL A 365 -6.04 30.52 -5.16
C VAL A 365 -5.99 29.26 -4.31
N VAL A 366 -6.71 29.29 -3.19
CA VAL A 366 -6.97 28.12 -2.37
C VAL A 366 -8.40 27.66 -2.64
N GLY A 367 -8.62 26.37 -2.85
CA GLY A 367 -9.95 25.90 -3.20
C GLY A 367 -10.16 24.40 -3.12
N THR A 368 -11.42 24.00 -3.28
CA THR A 368 -11.82 22.59 -3.34
C THR A 368 -11.90 22.12 -4.79
N HIS A 369 -12.68 21.08 -5.07
CA HIS A 369 -13.05 20.65 -6.42
C HIS A 369 -13.69 21.79 -7.27
N ALA A 370 -14.03 22.94 -6.69
CA ALA A 370 -14.41 24.12 -7.44
C ALA A 370 -13.30 24.60 -8.41
N LEU A 371 -12.02 24.36 -8.09
CA LEU A 371 -10.87 24.76 -8.93
C LEU A 371 -10.81 24.04 -10.28
N ILE A 372 -11.41 22.85 -10.39
CA ILE A 372 -11.39 22.04 -11.62
C ILE A 372 -12.61 22.28 -12.53
N GLN A 373 -13.50 23.20 -12.16
CA GLN A 373 -14.69 23.53 -12.96
C GLN A 373 -14.29 24.25 -14.26
N GLU A 374 -15.08 24.07 -15.33
CA GLU A 374 -14.74 24.53 -16.69
C GLU A 374 -14.57 26.05 -16.80
N ASP A 375 -15.27 26.83 -15.96
CA ASP A 375 -15.27 28.30 -15.95
C ASP A 375 -14.04 28.94 -15.28
N VAL A 376 -13.14 28.13 -14.68
CA VAL A 376 -11.97 28.62 -13.97
C VAL A 376 -10.76 28.68 -14.90
N PHE A 377 -10.32 29.89 -15.26
CA PHE A 377 -9.14 30.12 -16.10
C PHE A 377 -8.08 30.92 -15.34
N PHE A 378 -6.83 30.51 -15.48
CA PHE A 378 -5.67 31.23 -14.97
C PHE A 378 -5.01 32.00 -16.09
N ARG A 379 -4.41 33.15 -15.77
CA ARG A 379 -3.53 33.86 -16.70
C ARG A 379 -2.23 33.10 -16.92
N SER A 380 -1.65 32.57 -15.84
CA SER A 380 -0.39 31.82 -15.90
C SER A 380 -0.24 30.92 -14.67
N LEU A 381 -0.91 29.77 -14.66
CA LEU A 381 -0.74 28.76 -13.61
C LEU A 381 0.57 28.00 -13.83
N SER A 382 1.49 28.06 -12.86
CA SER A 382 2.79 27.38 -12.95
C SER A 382 3.06 26.41 -11.80
N LEU A 383 2.30 26.46 -10.71
CA LEU A 383 2.41 25.51 -9.60
C LEU A 383 1.04 25.09 -9.09
N VAL A 384 0.84 23.77 -8.96
CA VAL A 384 -0.34 23.15 -8.37
C VAL A 384 0.08 22.38 -7.12
N VAL A 385 -0.43 22.81 -5.97
CA VAL A 385 -0.29 22.10 -4.70
C VAL A 385 -1.58 21.32 -4.43
N THR A 386 -1.48 20.03 -4.10
CA THR A 386 -2.63 19.22 -3.66
C THR A 386 -2.36 18.63 -2.27
N ASP A 387 -3.30 18.80 -1.33
CA ASP A 387 -3.20 18.19 0.00
C ASP A 387 -4.20 17.03 0.16
N GLU A 388 -3.81 15.99 0.90
CA GLU A 388 -4.58 14.75 1.09
C GLU A 388 -5.03 14.11 -0.24
N GLN A 389 -4.07 13.88 -1.14
CA GLN A 389 -4.29 13.40 -2.51
C GLN A 389 -5.28 12.23 -2.65
N HIS A 390 -5.26 11.27 -1.72
CA HIS A 390 -6.04 10.05 -1.79
C HIS A 390 -7.56 10.28 -1.83
N ARG A 391 -8.03 11.50 -1.52
CA ARG A 391 -9.45 11.90 -1.63
C ARG A 391 -9.85 12.38 -3.02
N PHE A 392 -8.89 12.58 -3.93
CA PHE A 392 -9.13 13.07 -5.27
C PHE A 392 -8.90 11.98 -6.32
N GLY A 393 -9.84 11.82 -7.24
CA GLY A 393 -9.71 10.88 -8.34
C GLY A 393 -8.60 11.28 -9.30
N VAL A 394 -7.98 10.30 -9.98
CA VAL A 394 -6.91 10.51 -10.97
C VAL A 394 -7.28 11.58 -12.01
N ASN A 395 -8.50 11.51 -12.55
CA ASN A 395 -9.03 12.46 -13.53
C ASN A 395 -9.11 13.90 -13.00
N GLN A 396 -9.44 14.10 -11.72
CA GLN A 396 -9.56 15.45 -11.14
C GLN A 396 -8.20 16.15 -11.11
N ARG A 397 -7.13 15.42 -10.79
CA ARG A 397 -5.76 15.96 -10.80
C ARG A 397 -5.30 16.34 -12.21
N SER A 398 -5.59 15.49 -13.19
CA SER A 398 -5.27 15.74 -14.60
C SER A 398 -5.95 17.01 -15.12
N ILE A 399 -7.22 17.25 -14.74
CA ILE A 399 -7.95 18.47 -15.13
C ILE A 399 -7.28 19.74 -14.58
N LEU A 400 -6.87 19.74 -13.29
CA LEU A 400 -6.21 20.91 -12.71
C LEU A 400 -4.86 21.19 -13.37
N ARG A 401 -4.06 20.15 -13.63
CA ARG A 401 -2.78 20.28 -14.34
C ARG A 401 -2.96 20.88 -15.75
N ARG A 402 -4.01 20.46 -16.46
CA ARG A 402 -4.35 20.97 -17.81
C ARG A 402 -4.83 22.44 -17.84
N LYS A 403 -5.10 23.06 -16.69
CA LYS A 403 -5.43 24.49 -16.61
C LYS A 403 -4.19 25.40 -16.72
N GLY A 404 -2.99 24.84 -16.57
CA GLY A 404 -1.72 25.50 -16.86
C GLY A 404 -1.02 24.85 -18.05
N PHE A 405 0.00 25.50 -18.57
CA PHE A 405 0.90 24.91 -19.58
C PHE A 405 2.01 24.16 -18.84
N ASN A 406 1.80 22.86 -18.58
CA ASN A 406 2.70 22.00 -17.81
C ASN A 406 3.18 22.62 -16.47
N PRO A 407 2.25 22.99 -15.57
CA PRO A 407 2.63 23.51 -14.27
C PRO A 407 3.33 22.44 -13.43
N ASP A 408 4.22 22.87 -12.56
CA ASP A 408 4.80 22.04 -11.51
C ASP A 408 3.70 21.50 -10.59
N VAL A 409 3.84 20.25 -10.16
CA VAL A 409 2.89 19.54 -9.30
C VAL A 409 3.57 19.14 -8.00
N LEU A 410 3.06 19.68 -6.89
CA LEU A 410 3.45 19.32 -5.54
C LEU A 410 2.28 18.67 -4.81
N THR A 411 2.40 17.37 -4.56
CA THR A 411 1.39 16.58 -3.86
C THR A 411 1.80 16.38 -2.41
N MET A 412 0.89 16.52 -1.45
CA MET A 412 1.16 16.31 -0.04
C MET A 412 0.35 15.14 0.52
N THR A 413 0.97 14.39 1.42
CA THR A 413 0.29 13.33 2.19
C THR A 413 0.68 13.36 3.66
N ALA A 414 -0.30 13.16 4.53
CA ALA A 414 -0.11 13.03 5.97
C ALA A 414 0.22 11.60 6.42
N THR A 415 -0.06 10.59 5.59
CA THR A 415 0.37 9.21 5.87
C THR A 415 1.79 9.03 5.35
N PRO A 416 2.81 8.94 6.23
CA PRO A 416 4.14 8.55 5.78
C PRO A 416 4.08 7.14 5.19
N ILE A 417 4.52 7.00 3.94
CA ILE A 417 4.68 5.71 3.28
C ILE A 417 6.18 5.46 3.19
N PRO A 418 6.68 4.23 3.41
CA PRO A 418 8.08 3.93 3.14
C PRO A 418 8.46 4.44 1.74
N ARG A 419 9.50 5.27 1.65
CA ARG A 419 9.84 6.02 0.43
C ARG A 419 9.88 5.14 -0.82
N THR A 420 10.43 3.93 -0.68
CA THR A 420 10.55 2.97 -1.77
C THR A 420 9.19 2.43 -2.22
N LEU A 421 8.24 2.23 -1.29
CA LEU A 421 6.85 1.91 -1.65
C LEU A 421 6.15 3.10 -2.30
N ALA A 422 6.38 4.31 -1.82
CA ALA A 422 5.81 5.52 -2.43
C ALA A 422 6.30 5.70 -3.88
N ILE A 423 7.61 5.51 -4.14
CA ILE A 423 8.17 5.58 -5.51
C ILE A 423 7.61 4.47 -6.40
N THR A 424 7.39 3.28 -5.86
CA THR A 424 6.89 2.11 -6.60
C THR A 424 5.40 2.25 -6.92
N ALA A 425 4.60 2.69 -5.94
CA ALA A 425 3.15 2.86 -6.07
C ALA A 425 2.75 4.14 -6.81
N PHE A 426 3.54 5.21 -6.68
CA PHE A 426 3.32 6.50 -7.35
C PHE A 426 4.35 6.76 -8.45
N GLY A 427 4.90 5.68 -9.01
CA GLY A 427 5.74 5.55 -10.22
C GLY A 427 6.51 6.78 -10.72
N ASP A 428 5.81 7.75 -11.28
CA ASP A 428 6.33 8.94 -11.96
C ASP A 428 6.68 10.11 -11.02
N MET A 429 6.36 10.02 -9.72
CA MET A 429 6.57 11.10 -8.75
C MET A 429 7.91 11.00 -8.02
N ASP A 430 8.64 12.10 -7.92
CA ASP A 430 9.77 12.21 -6.98
C ASP A 430 9.27 12.34 -5.55
N VAL A 431 9.94 11.68 -4.59
CA VAL A 431 9.47 11.64 -3.21
C VAL A 431 10.44 12.40 -2.30
N SER A 432 9.93 13.47 -1.69
CA SER A 432 10.58 14.22 -0.60
C SER A 432 9.97 13.83 0.73
N THR A 433 10.82 13.68 1.76
CA THR A 433 10.39 13.19 3.08
C THR A 433 10.79 14.17 4.18
N LEU A 434 9.79 14.66 4.92
CA LEU A 434 9.99 15.41 6.16
C LEU A 434 10.04 14.45 7.35
N SER A 435 11.26 14.05 7.71
CA SER A 435 11.54 13.13 8.83
C SER A 435 11.54 13.80 10.21
N GLU A 436 11.64 15.13 10.26
CA GLU A 436 11.73 15.87 11.52
C GLU A 436 10.41 16.55 11.87
N ARG A 437 10.12 16.64 13.17
CA ARG A 437 9.03 17.45 13.70
C ARG A 437 9.56 18.84 14.10
N PRO A 438 8.72 19.90 14.01
CA PRO A 438 9.11 21.23 14.47
C PRO A 438 9.56 21.22 15.94
N LYS A 439 10.61 22.00 16.26
CA LYS A 439 11.13 22.14 17.62
C LYS A 439 10.05 22.73 18.53
N GLY A 440 9.85 22.13 19.72
CA GLY A 440 8.89 22.61 20.72
C GLY A 440 7.57 21.83 20.82
N ARG A 441 7.30 20.87 19.91
CA ARG A 441 6.12 20.02 20.01
C ARG A 441 6.27 19.01 21.16
N LYS A 442 5.31 19.02 22.10
CA LYS A 442 5.26 18.04 23.20
C LYS A 442 4.76 16.68 22.68
N PRO A 443 5.37 15.55 23.10
CA PRO A 443 4.91 14.23 22.70
C PRO A 443 3.52 13.93 23.26
N ILE A 444 2.72 13.20 22.50
CA ILE A 444 1.35 12.81 22.88
C ILE A 444 1.42 11.53 23.71
N SER A 445 0.99 11.60 24.97
CA SER A 445 0.94 10.41 25.82
C SER A 445 -0.22 9.51 25.39
N THR A 446 0.11 8.32 24.89
CA THR A 446 -0.87 7.37 24.35
C THR A 446 -1.08 6.21 25.33
N TYR A 447 -2.33 5.92 25.68
CA TYR A 447 -2.71 4.85 26.60
C TYR A 447 -3.67 3.88 25.94
N TRP A 448 -3.40 2.58 26.04
CA TRP A 448 -4.37 1.54 25.71
C TRP A 448 -5.06 1.06 26.98
N VAL A 449 -6.40 1.16 27.00
CA VAL A 449 -7.25 0.77 28.12
C VAL A 449 -8.36 -0.17 27.66
N LYS A 450 -8.91 -0.92 28.62
CA LYS A 450 -10.02 -1.86 28.41
C LYS A 450 -11.37 -1.19 28.66
N HIS A 451 -12.46 -1.78 28.17
CA HIS A 451 -13.81 -1.19 28.24
C HIS A 451 -14.29 -0.95 29.67
N HIS A 452 -13.92 -1.83 30.61
CA HIS A 452 -14.28 -1.66 32.03
C HIS A 452 -13.65 -0.42 32.70
N MET A 453 -12.69 0.24 32.04
CA MET A 453 -12.06 1.47 32.55
C MET A 453 -12.78 2.75 32.09
N MET A 454 -13.94 2.64 31.44
CA MET A 454 -14.69 3.78 30.89
C MET A 454 -14.92 4.90 31.93
N ASP A 455 -15.28 4.56 33.17
CA ASP A 455 -15.50 5.55 34.23
C ASP A 455 -14.26 6.43 34.48
N ARG A 456 -13.06 5.84 34.37
CA ARG A 456 -11.80 6.60 34.49
C ARG A 456 -11.59 7.53 33.30
N VAL A 457 -11.99 7.11 32.10
CA VAL A 457 -11.93 7.93 30.88
C VAL A 457 -12.90 9.10 31.00
N LEU A 458 -14.13 8.87 31.48
CA LEU A 458 -15.11 9.94 31.73
C LEU A 458 -14.57 10.97 32.74
N GLY A 459 -13.96 10.51 33.83
CA GLY A 459 -13.28 11.39 34.79
C GLY A 459 -12.09 12.16 34.19
N PHE A 460 -11.45 11.63 33.16
CA PHE A 460 -10.39 12.32 32.44
C PHE A 460 -10.94 13.40 31.49
N ILE A 461 -11.98 13.08 30.73
CA ILE A 461 -12.72 14.05 29.90
C ILE A 461 -13.19 15.22 30.76
N GLN A 462 -13.84 14.94 31.90
CA GLN A 462 -14.32 15.97 32.82
C GLN A 462 -13.20 16.93 33.23
N ARG A 463 -12.02 16.40 33.55
CA ARG A 463 -10.88 17.21 34.02
C ARG A 463 -10.33 18.13 32.93
N GLU A 464 -10.15 17.60 31.72
CA GLU A 464 -9.63 18.38 30.59
C GLU A 464 -10.63 19.45 30.16
N VAL A 465 -11.90 19.08 30.03
CA VAL A 465 -12.96 20.01 29.61
C VAL A 465 -13.25 21.08 30.68
N SER A 466 -13.26 20.71 31.97
CA SER A 466 -13.35 21.69 33.07
C SER A 466 -12.20 22.69 33.09
N ALA A 467 -11.04 22.35 32.52
CA ALA A 467 -9.91 23.27 32.38
C ALA A 467 -10.03 24.20 31.17
N GLY A 468 -11.19 24.24 30.50
CA GLY A 468 -11.46 25.07 29.32
C GLY A 468 -10.98 24.46 27.99
N ARG A 469 -10.54 23.20 28.01
CA ARG A 469 -10.00 22.48 26.85
C ARG A 469 -11.08 21.64 26.18
N GLN A 470 -10.73 21.03 25.04
CA GLN A 470 -11.67 20.26 24.23
C GLN A 470 -11.20 18.83 24.01
N ALA A 471 -12.16 17.94 23.74
CA ALA A 471 -11.93 16.51 23.56
C ALA A 471 -12.65 15.96 22.32
N TYR A 472 -12.01 14.99 21.67
CA TYR A 472 -12.59 14.16 20.61
C TYR A 472 -12.94 12.78 21.16
N LEU A 473 -14.09 12.25 20.78
CA LEU A 473 -14.52 10.88 21.06
C LEU A 473 -14.94 10.21 19.75
N ILE A 474 -14.12 9.28 19.28
CA ILE A 474 -14.24 8.67 17.95
C ILE A 474 -14.84 7.27 18.05
N CYS A 475 -15.89 7.02 17.27
CA CYS A 475 -16.53 5.72 17.09
C CYS A 475 -16.01 5.02 15.83
N PRO A 476 -15.81 3.69 15.86
CA PRO A 476 -15.49 2.92 14.66
C PRO A 476 -16.66 2.93 13.67
N LEU A 477 -16.31 2.76 12.39
CA LEU A 477 -17.26 2.31 11.38
C LEU A 477 -17.27 0.78 11.34
N ILE A 478 -18.42 0.16 11.13
CA ILE A 478 -18.60 -1.27 10.93
C ILE A 478 -18.87 -1.47 9.43
N GLU A 479 -17.92 -2.11 8.75
CA GLU A 479 -17.88 -2.29 7.29
C GLU A 479 -19.16 -2.92 6.70
N GLU A 480 -19.99 -3.60 7.51
CA GLU A 480 -21.20 -4.28 7.07
C GLU A 480 -22.48 -3.41 7.14
N SER A 481 -22.48 -2.21 7.76
CA SER A 481 -23.67 -1.35 7.78
C SER A 481 -23.47 0.12 8.20
N ASP A 482 -23.47 1.02 7.22
CA ASP A 482 -23.55 2.48 7.44
C ASP A 482 -24.73 2.92 8.33
N LYS A 483 -25.80 2.11 8.45
CA LYS A 483 -26.95 2.42 9.31
C LYS A 483 -26.65 2.18 10.78
N LEU A 484 -25.92 1.12 11.11
CA LEU A 484 -25.56 0.79 12.49
C LEU A 484 -24.53 1.78 13.05
N ASP A 485 -23.61 2.26 12.22
CA ASP A 485 -22.54 3.18 12.63
C ASP A 485 -23.05 4.54 13.07
N VAL A 486 -24.00 5.09 12.30
CA VAL A 486 -24.65 6.35 12.64
C VAL A 486 -25.44 6.19 13.95
N GLN A 487 -26.08 5.04 14.16
CA GLN A 487 -26.79 4.76 15.40
C GLN A 487 -25.83 4.70 16.59
N ASN A 488 -24.69 4.02 16.47
CA ASN A 488 -23.68 3.96 17.54
C ASN A 488 -23.15 5.34 17.92
N ALA A 489 -22.90 6.22 16.94
CA ALA A 489 -22.45 7.58 17.20
C ALA A 489 -23.54 8.43 17.89
N ILE A 490 -24.81 8.27 17.48
CA ILE A 490 -25.96 8.94 18.12
C ILE A 490 -26.15 8.45 19.56
N ASP A 491 -26.13 7.14 19.78
CA ASP A 491 -26.31 6.56 21.12
C ASP A 491 -25.19 7.00 22.07
N LEU A 492 -23.95 7.02 21.58
CA LEU A 492 -22.82 7.53 22.35
C LEU A 492 -22.98 9.02 22.64
N HIS A 493 -23.38 9.82 21.66
CA HIS A 493 -23.67 11.26 21.84
C HIS A 493 -24.72 11.51 22.92
N VAL A 494 -25.84 10.79 22.89
CA VAL A 494 -26.88 10.87 23.92
C VAL A 494 -26.31 10.49 25.30
N SER A 495 -25.53 9.42 25.39
CA SER A 495 -24.91 9.01 26.65
C SER A 495 -23.93 10.06 27.19
N MET A 496 -23.16 10.70 26.31
CA MET A 496 -22.20 11.75 26.69
C MET A 496 -22.91 13.03 27.11
N GLN A 497 -24.03 13.39 26.48
CA GLN A 497 -24.87 14.50 26.93
C GLN A 497 -25.43 14.26 28.34
N GLN A 498 -25.83 13.03 28.65
CA GLN A 498 -26.28 12.65 30.00
C GLN A 498 -25.14 12.67 31.02
N ALA A 499 -23.94 12.20 30.64
CA ALA A 499 -22.77 12.18 31.50
C ALA A 499 -22.19 13.58 31.77
N PHE A 500 -22.33 14.51 30.82
CA PHE A 500 -21.76 15.85 30.85
C PHE A 500 -22.82 16.96 30.66
N PRO A 501 -23.81 17.09 31.55
CA PRO A 501 -24.93 18.02 31.37
C PRO A 501 -24.52 19.50 31.40
N HIS A 502 -23.32 19.80 31.90
CA HIS A 502 -22.78 21.16 31.99
C HIS A 502 -21.93 21.57 30.78
N PHE A 503 -21.68 20.65 29.84
CA PHE A 503 -20.88 20.91 28.65
C PHE A 503 -21.70 20.68 27.39
N LYS A 504 -21.37 21.39 26.32
CA LYS A 504 -21.97 21.17 25.01
C LYS A 504 -21.25 20.02 24.32
N VAL A 505 -22.01 18.97 24.01
CA VAL A 505 -21.54 17.79 23.26
C VAL A 505 -22.07 17.87 21.83
N GLY A 506 -21.15 17.92 20.86
CA GLY A 506 -21.46 17.91 19.44
C GLY A 506 -21.43 16.51 18.84
N LEU A 507 -22.11 16.33 17.71
CA LEU A 507 -22.16 15.08 16.95
C LEU A 507 -21.72 15.34 15.52
N LEU A 508 -20.85 14.48 14.98
CA LEU A 508 -20.44 14.53 13.58
C LEU A 508 -20.36 13.14 12.97
N HIS A 509 -21.13 12.87 11.91
CA HIS A 509 -21.10 11.56 11.23
C HIS A 509 -21.26 11.66 9.71
N GLY A 510 -20.99 10.56 9.00
CA GLY A 510 -20.94 10.50 7.53
C GLY A 510 -22.19 10.99 6.82
N ARG A 511 -23.39 10.73 7.39
CA ARG A 511 -24.69 11.12 6.80
C ARG A 511 -25.09 12.59 6.93
N MET A 512 -24.37 13.38 7.72
CA MET A 512 -24.66 14.81 7.80
C MET A 512 -24.32 15.47 6.46
N THR A 513 -25.11 16.45 6.07
CA THR A 513 -24.83 17.30 4.91
C THR A 513 -23.52 18.05 5.13
N ALA A 514 -22.87 18.50 4.05
CA ALA A 514 -21.64 19.27 4.16
C ALA A 514 -21.82 20.52 5.03
N ALA A 515 -22.93 21.24 4.85
CA ALA A 515 -23.25 22.43 5.64
C ALA A 515 -23.39 22.14 7.14
N GLU A 516 -24.07 21.05 7.52
CA GLU A 516 -24.19 20.65 8.93
C GLU A 516 -22.84 20.26 9.55
N LYS A 517 -21.99 19.54 8.80
CA LYS A 517 -20.64 19.18 9.26
C LYS A 517 -19.80 20.44 9.50
N ASP A 518 -19.88 21.40 8.57
CA ASP A 518 -19.15 22.66 8.66
C ASP A 518 -19.61 23.50 9.86
N GLU A 519 -20.92 23.55 10.14
CA GLU A 519 -21.49 24.24 11.30
C GLU A 519 -21.01 23.64 12.63
N VAL A 520 -21.07 22.31 12.78
CA VAL A 520 -20.61 21.63 13.99
C VAL A 520 -19.10 21.81 14.18
N MET A 521 -18.32 21.66 13.11
CA MET A 521 -16.87 21.84 13.19
C MET A 521 -16.47 23.28 13.50
N ARG A 522 -17.20 24.27 12.98
CA ARG A 522 -17.00 25.67 13.35
C ARG A 522 -17.32 25.92 14.81
N SER A 523 -18.45 25.40 15.30
CA SER A 523 -18.84 25.48 16.71
C SER A 523 -17.81 24.83 17.63
N PHE A 524 -17.21 23.73 17.19
CA PHE A 524 -16.10 23.09 17.90
C PHE A 524 -14.83 23.95 17.82
N TYR A 525 -14.45 24.48 16.66
CA TYR A 525 -13.28 25.36 16.54
C TYR A 525 -13.37 26.61 17.44
N ASP A 526 -14.55 27.23 17.50
CA ASP A 526 -14.82 28.43 18.32
C ASP A 526 -15.01 28.12 19.82
N ASN A 527 -14.77 26.87 20.24
CA ASN A 527 -14.91 26.35 21.60
C ASN A 527 -16.34 26.48 22.18
N GLU A 528 -17.36 26.56 21.33
CA GLU A 528 -18.76 26.48 21.76
C GLU A 528 -19.15 25.05 22.12
N VAL A 529 -18.56 24.07 21.44
CA VAL A 529 -18.68 22.63 21.75
C VAL A 529 -17.39 22.16 22.41
N GLN A 530 -17.49 21.53 23.58
CA GLN A 530 -16.30 21.08 24.32
C GLN A 530 -15.94 19.61 24.06
N LEU A 531 -16.93 18.78 23.77
CA LEU A 531 -16.74 17.36 23.45
C LEU A 531 -17.37 17.07 22.09
N LEU A 532 -16.58 16.59 21.13
CA LEU A 532 -17.06 16.19 19.82
C LEU A 532 -17.10 14.67 19.70
N VAL A 533 -18.32 14.13 19.60
CA VAL A 533 -18.55 12.71 19.28
C VAL A 533 -18.60 12.56 17.77
N SER A 534 -17.77 11.69 17.21
CA SER A 534 -17.73 11.53 15.76
C SER A 534 -17.33 10.14 15.28
N THR A 535 -17.67 9.81 14.04
CA THR A 535 -17.06 8.67 13.33
C THR A 535 -15.70 9.08 12.73
N THR A 536 -15.12 8.27 11.83
CA THR A 536 -13.88 8.57 11.09
C THR A 536 -13.92 9.85 10.25
N VAL A 537 -15.03 10.58 10.18
CA VAL A 537 -15.15 11.80 9.37
C VAL A 537 -14.26 12.94 9.88
N VAL A 538 -13.85 12.93 11.16
CA VAL A 538 -12.85 13.89 11.71
C VAL A 538 -11.47 13.72 11.07
N GLU A 539 -11.22 12.62 10.35
CA GLU A 539 -9.99 12.43 9.57
C GLU A 539 -9.70 13.61 8.63
N VAL A 540 -10.70 14.41 8.24
CA VAL A 540 -10.52 15.53 7.31
C VAL A 540 -10.14 16.85 8.01
N GLY A 541 -8.88 16.93 8.40
CA GLY A 541 -8.12 18.16 8.22
C GLY A 541 -8.16 19.25 9.30
N VAL A 542 -9.24 19.41 10.04
CA VAL A 542 -9.38 20.58 10.92
C VAL A 542 -8.41 20.51 12.10
N ASP A 543 -7.67 21.59 12.30
CA ASP A 543 -6.76 21.80 13.43
C ASP A 543 -7.47 22.59 14.53
N VAL A 544 -7.62 21.99 15.71
CA VAL A 544 -8.17 22.68 16.88
C VAL A 544 -7.08 22.71 17.97
N PRO A 545 -6.30 23.80 18.09
CA PRO A 545 -5.18 23.87 19.02
C PRO A 545 -5.56 23.67 20.49
N ASN A 546 -6.81 23.98 20.86
CA ASN A 546 -7.35 23.81 22.22
C ASN A 546 -7.82 22.37 22.52
N ALA A 547 -7.87 21.49 21.51
CA ALA A 547 -8.20 20.08 21.68
C ALA A 547 -6.97 19.31 22.19
N THR A 548 -7.10 18.74 23.39
CA THR A 548 -5.99 18.09 24.11
C THR A 548 -6.20 16.61 24.37
N LEU A 549 -7.42 16.11 24.23
CA LEU A 549 -7.77 14.72 24.50
C LEU A 549 -8.39 14.07 23.26
N MET A 550 -7.78 12.99 22.77
CA MET A 550 -8.31 12.13 21.72
C MET A 550 -8.70 10.78 22.33
N ILE A 551 -9.95 10.35 22.19
CA ILE A 551 -10.43 9.05 22.65
C ILE A 551 -10.96 8.28 21.45
N VAL A 552 -10.50 7.04 21.28
CA VAL A 552 -10.94 6.15 20.21
C VAL A 552 -11.59 4.91 20.84
N MET A 553 -12.89 4.76 20.59
CA MET A 553 -13.69 3.59 20.98
C MET A 553 -13.38 2.40 20.07
N ASP A 554 -13.37 1.19 20.62
CA ASP A 554 -13.08 -0.05 19.89
C ASP A 554 -11.89 0.10 18.93
N ALA A 555 -10.78 0.64 19.44
CA ALA A 555 -9.62 1.05 18.64
C ALA A 555 -9.00 -0.10 17.82
N ASP A 556 -9.21 -1.36 18.20
CA ASP A 556 -8.78 -2.55 17.47
C ASP A 556 -9.48 -2.75 16.12
N ARG A 557 -10.59 -2.04 15.88
CA ARG A 557 -11.29 -2.02 14.58
C ARG A 557 -10.65 -1.07 13.56
N PHE A 558 -9.75 -0.19 13.99
CA PHE A 558 -9.08 0.75 13.10
C PHE A 558 -7.75 0.19 12.60
N GLY A 559 -7.34 0.64 11.41
CA GLY A 559 -5.98 0.47 10.92
C GLY A 559 -4.99 1.33 11.71
N LEU A 560 -3.72 0.93 11.78
CA LEU A 560 -2.69 1.70 12.50
C LEU A 560 -2.50 3.10 11.91
N SER A 561 -2.54 3.23 10.59
CA SER A 561 -2.46 4.53 9.90
C SER A 561 -3.59 5.48 10.31
N GLN A 562 -4.83 4.98 10.43
CA GLN A 562 -5.98 5.77 10.88
C GLN A 562 -5.83 6.19 12.34
N LEU A 563 -5.44 5.27 13.22
CA LEU A 563 -5.20 5.58 14.63
C LEU A 563 -4.11 6.65 14.79
N HIS A 564 -3.06 6.59 13.97
CA HIS A 564 -2.00 7.58 13.96
C HIS A 564 -2.48 8.96 13.49
N GLN A 565 -3.30 9.01 12.43
CA GLN A 565 -3.91 10.26 11.98
C GLN A 565 -4.81 10.88 13.05
N LEU A 566 -5.67 10.06 13.68
CA LEU A 566 -6.55 10.49 14.77
C LEU A 566 -5.72 11.01 15.95
N ARG A 567 -4.68 10.28 16.38
CA ARG A 567 -3.73 10.74 17.40
C ARG A 567 -3.13 12.10 17.03
N GLY A 568 -2.76 12.32 15.77
CA GLY A 568 -2.20 13.58 15.27
C GLY A 568 -3.15 14.78 15.23
N ARG A 569 -4.45 14.60 15.52
CA ARG A 569 -5.44 15.69 15.62
C ARG A 569 -5.33 16.48 16.92
N VAL A 570 -4.65 15.95 17.94
CA VAL A 570 -4.35 16.65 19.19
C VAL A 570 -2.84 16.96 19.30
N GLY A 571 -2.43 17.74 20.30
CA GLY A 571 -1.01 18.08 20.50
C GLY A 571 -0.50 19.16 19.56
N ARG A 572 -1.36 20.12 19.21
CA ARG A 572 -1.05 21.26 18.34
C ARG A 572 -0.99 22.61 19.07
N GLY A 573 -1.51 22.68 20.30
CA GLY A 573 -1.35 23.83 21.20
C GLY A 573 -0.19 23.68 22.18
N GLU A 574 -0.11 24.59 23.16
CA GLU A 574 0.95 24.61 24.18
C GLU A 574 0.75 23.56 25.29
N HIS A 575 -0.45 23.00 25.41
CA HIS A 575 -0.83 22.07 26.45
C HIS A 575 -0.40 20.64 26.14
N ALA A 576 -0.10 19.86 27.20
CA ALA A 576 0.12 18.44 27.07
C ALA A 576 -1.15 17.77 26.52
N SER A 577 -0.98 16.85 25.57
CA SER A 577 -2.09 16.17 24.91
C SER A 577 -1.99 14.66 25.07
N TYR A 578 -3.16 14.02 25.01
CA TYR A 578 -3.35 12.64 25.38
C TYR A 578 -4.18 11.90 24.34
N CYS A 579 -3.83 10.66 24.07
CA CYS A 579 -4.59 9.75 23.22
C CYS A 579 -4.97 8.50 24.03
N VAL A 580 -6.25 8.17 24.09
CA VAL A 580 -6.78 7.01 24.82
C VAL A 580 -7.43 6.06 23.84
N LEU A 581 -6.86 4.88 23.69
CA LEU A 581 -7.36 3.80 22.85
C LEU A 581 -8.13 2.82 23.73
N ILE A 582 -9.45 2.76 23.57
CA ILE A 582 -10.32 1.84 24.31
C ILE A 582 -10.55 0.62 23.43
N ALA A 583 -9.98 -0.53 23.80
CA ALA A 583 -10.07 -1.75 22.99
C ALA A 583 -9.84 -3.02 23.81
N GLU A 584 -10.49 -4.12 23.42
CA GLU A 584 -10.26 -5.47 23.95
C GLU A 584 -10.04 -6.49 22.82
N PRO A 585 -8.94 -6.36 22.05
CA PRO A 585 -8.65 -7.22 20.91
C PRO A 585 -8.50 -8.69 21.31
N LYS A 586 -9.23 -9.57 20.61
CA LYS A 586 -9.15 -11.03 20.79
C LYS A 586 -8.05 -11.70 19.97
N SER A 587 -7.58 -11.04 18.90
CA SER A 587 -6.54 -11.56 18.00
C SER A 587 -5.15 -11.05 18.39
N GLU A 588 -4.11 -11.85 18.09
CA GLU A 588 -2.71 -11.43 18.28
C GLU A 588 -2.38 -10.18 17.45
N VAL A 589 -2.84 -10.11 16.21
CA VAL A 589 -2.69 -8.94 15.33
C VAL A 589 -3.31 -7.68 15.94
N GLY A 590 -4.50 -7.79 16.55
CA GLY A 590 -5.15 -6.65 17.20
C GLY A 590 -4.40 -6.16 18.44
N GLN A 591 -3.81 -7.08 19.22
CA GLN A 591 -2.98 -6.74 20.38
C GLN A 591 -1.68 -6.05 19.96
N GLU A 592 -1.02 -6.55 18.93
CA GLU A 592 0.21 -5.96 18.41
C GLU A 592 -0.05 -4.55 17.87
N ARG A 593 -1.18 -4.31 17.16
CA ARG A 593 -1.57 -2.95 16.74
C ARG A 593 -1.69 -1.97 17.92
N MET A 594 -2.35 -2.36 19.01
CA MET A 594 -2.47 -1.47 20.18
C MET A 594 -1.11 -1.18 20.81
N LYS A 595 -0.26 -2.20 20.89
CA LYS A 595 1.11 -2.08 21.42
C LYS A 595 1.95 -1.10 20.59
N VAL A 596 1.95 -1.25 19.27
CA VAL A 596 2.65 -0.34 18.35
C VAL A 596 2.26 1.12 18.59
N MET A 597 0.96 1.42 18.70
CA MET A 597 0.48 2.79 18.96
C MET A 597 0.93 3.37 20.30
N THR A 598 1.18 2.53 21.31
CA THR A 598 1.68 2.96 22.62
C THR A 598 3.19 3.08 22.70
N GLU A 599 3.94 2.35 21.87
CA GLU A 599 5.40 2.31 21.90
C GLU A 599 6.07 3.44 21.12
N THR A 600 5.48 3.82 19.99
CA THR A 600 6.08 4.82 19.09
C THR A 600 5.08 5.91 18.73
N ASP A 601 5.57 7.13 18.72
CA ASP A 601 4.88 8.27 18.15
C ASP A 601 5.28 8.55 16.70
N ASP A 602 6.35 7.94 16.17
CA ASP A 602 6.85 8.14 14.81
C ASP A 602 5.93 7.49 13.76
N GLY A 603 5.34 8.33 12.91
CA GLY A 603 4.46 7.86 11.84
C GLY A 603 5.13 6.92 10.83
N PHE A 604 6.43 7.08 10.54
CA PHE A 604 7.14 6.18 9.60
C PHE A 604 7.28 4.77 10.19
N GLU A 605 7.60 4.69 11.47
CA GLU A 605 7.67 3.41 12.18
C GLU A 605 6.29 2.76 12.30
N VAL A 606 5.24 3.55 12.57
CA VAL A 606 3.86 3.05 12.59
C VAL A 606 3.46 2.51 11.21
N ALA A 607 3.77 3.21 10.12
CA ALA A 607 3.45 2.77 8.76
C ALA A 607 4.21 1.49 8.37
N ARG A 608 5.48 1.37 8.77
CA ARG A 608 6.28 0.15 8.57
C ARG A 608 5.66 -1.04 9.28
N ARG A 609 5.32 -0.91 10.57
CA ARG A 609 4.69 -1.99 11.33
C ARG A 609 3.26 -2.30 10.87
N ASP A 610 2.51 -1.31 10.39
CA ASP A 610 1.18 -1.53 9.77
C ASP A 610 1.29 -2.41 8.53
N LEU A 611 2.31 -2.17 7.70
CA LEU A 611 2.59 -2.98 6.52
C LEU A 611 2.96 -4.42 6.88
N GLU A 612 3.83 -4.60 7.88
CA GLU A 612 4.21 -5.93 8.40
C GLU A 612 3.01 -6.70 8.96
N LEU A 613 2.09 -6.01 9.66
CA LEU A 613 0.94 -6.63 10.33
C LEU A 613 -0.24 -6.96 9.40
N ARG A 614 -0.50 -6.13 8.38
CA ARG A 614 -1.58 -6.39 7.41
C ARG A 614 -1.20 -7.43 6.37
N GLY A 615 0.09 -7.60 6.12
CA GLY A 615 0.56 -8.38 4.99
C GLY A 615 0.24 -7.70 3.64
N PRO A 616 0.69 -8.32 2.54
CA PRO A 616 0.85 -7.64 1.26
C PRO A 616 -0.43 -7.29 0.50
N GLY A 617 -1.57 -7.91 0.84
CA GLY A 617 -2.82 -7.77 0.07
C GLY A 617 -3.72 -6.58 0.45
N ASP A 618 -3.60 -6.04 1.66
CA ASP A 618 -4.62 -5.13 2.23
C ASP A 618 -4.20 -3.65 2.33
N PHE A 619 -2.92 -3.31 2.13
CA PHE A 619 -2.46 -1.91 2.24
C PHE A 619 -3.08 -1.01 1.15
N PHE A 620 -3.32 -1.56 -0.04
CA PHE A 620 -3.88 -0.82 -1.18
C PHE A 620 -5.40 -0.96 -1.31
N GLY A 621 -6.06 -1.75 -0.46
CA GLY A 621 -7.49 -2.03 -0.57
C GLY A 621 -7.87 -2.64 -1.93
N THR A 622 -9.13 -3.01 -2.07
CA THR A 622 -9.70 -3.57 -3.31
C THR A 622 -9.28 -2.77 -4.55
N LYS A 623 -8.49 -3.39 -5.43
CA LYS A 623 -8.21 -2.98 -6.82
C LYS A 623 -8.08 -1.46 -6.99
N GLN A 624 -7.10 -0.85 -6.33
CA GLN A 624 -6.67 0.48 -6.77
C GLN A 624 -6.04 0.34 -8.17
N SER A 625 -6.62 1.03 -9.14
CA SER A 625 -6.02 1.28 -10.45
C SER A 625 -4.66 1.94 -10.25
N GLY A 626 -3.58 1.24 -10.63
CA GLY A 626 -2.21 1.79 -10.66
C GLY A 626 -1.15 0.98 -9.91
N VAL A 627 -1.52 0.04 -9.02
CA VAL A 627 -0.52 -0.83 -8.35
C VAL A 627 -0.19 -2.04 -9.24
N PRO A 628 1.09 -2.31 -9.56
CA PRO A 628 1.46 -3.43 -10.40
C PRO A 628 1.17 -4.76 -9.70
N GLU A 629 0.52 -5.69 -10.40
CA GLU A 629 0.45 -7.09 -9.96
C GLU A 629 1.75 -7.79 -10.37
N PHE A 630 2.58 -8.09 -9.35
CA PHE A 630 3.78 -8.91 -9.52
C PHE A 630 3.42 -10.40 -9.54
N ARG A 631 4.09 -11.17 -10.40
CA ARG A 631 3.88 -12.62 -10.61
C ARG A 631 4.47 -13.45 -9.49
N ILE A 632 5.61 -13.04 -8.92
CA ILE A 632 6.30 -13.78 -7.85
C ILE A 632 6.76 -12.88 -6.70
N ALA A 633 7.13 -11.64 -7.00
CA ALA A 633 7.61 -10.68 -6.02
C ALA A 633 6.47 -10.15 -5.17
N ASP A 634 6.80 -9.84 -3.94
CA ASP A 634 5.86 -9.30 -2.98
C ASP A 634 6.45 -8.01 -2.41
N MET A 635 5.81 -6.87 -2.70
CA MET A 635 6.37 -5.55 -2.38
C MET A 635 6.71 -5.36 -0.89
N VAL A 636 6.01 -6.06 -0.01
CA VAL A 636 6.16 -5.94 1.44
C VAL A 636 7.28 -6.84 1.93
N SER A 637 7.18 -8.14 1.65
CA SER A 637 8.17 -9.11 2.14
C SER A 637 9.50 -9.03 1.39
N ASP A 638 9.49 -8.59 0.14
CA ASP A 638 10.69 -8.41 -0.69
C ASP A 638 11.15 -6.92 -0.74
N PHE A 639 10.75 -6.08 0.22
CA PHE A 639 11.05 -4.63 0.26
C PHE A 639 12.55 -4.31 0.13
N ALA A 640 13.42 -5.06 0.81
CA ALA A 640 14.87 -4.85 0.69
C ALA A 640 15.41 -5.14 -0.72
N VAL A 641 14.78 -6.10 -1.43
CA VAL A 641 15.12 -6.43 -2.82
C VAL A 641 14.65 -5.31 -3.75
N LEU A 642 13.47 -4.75 -3.49
CA LEU A 642 12.93 -3.59 -4.21
C LEU A 642 13.85 -2.37 -4.12
N GLU A 643 14.40 -2.08 -2.94
CA GLU A 643 15.34 -0.98 -2.73
C GLU A 643 16.63 -1.17 -3.54
N ALA A 644 17.22 -2.36 -3.46
CA ALA A 644 18.42 -2.70 -4.20
C ALA A 644 18.20 -2.63 -5.72
N ALA A 645 17.06 -3.16 -6.18
CA ALA A 645 16.65 -3.12 -7.59
C ALA A 645 16.45 -1.69 -8.11
N ARG A 646 15.86 -0.80 -7.29
CA ARG A 646 15.70 0.63 -7.63
C ARG A 646 17.06 1.31 -7.82
N ASP A 647 17.96 1.14 -6.85
CA ASP A 647 19.25 1.83 -6.87
C ASP A 647 20.12 1.34 -8.03
N ASP A 648 20.01 0.07 -8.41
CA ASP A 648 20.70 -0.48 -9.58
C ASP A 648 20.06 -0.03 -10.91
N ALA A 649 18.73 0.04 -10.99
CA ALA A 649 18.04 0.57 -12.15
C ALA A 649 18.36 2.06 -12.38
N ALA A 650 18.34 2.87 -11.31
CA ALA A 650 18.67 4.30 -11.38
C ALA A 650 20.12 4.52 -11.82
N ARG A 651 21.07 3.72 -11.30
CA ARG A 651 22.47 3.78 -11.72
C ARG A 651 22.64 3.43 -13.20
N LEU A 652 21.96 2.39 -13.67
CA LEU A 652 22.04 1.96 -15.07
C LEU A 652 21.46 3.01 -16.01
N VAL A 653 20.24 3.50 -15.74
CA VAL A 653 19.60 4.50 -16.61
C VAL A 653 20.36 5.83 -16.67
N GLY A 654 21.02 6.21 -15.57
CA GLY A 654 21.85 7.41 -15.50
C GLY A 654 23.19 7.31 -16.23
N ASP A 655 23.60 6.13 -16.70
CA ASP A 655 24.82 5.93 -17.48
C ASP A 655 24.52 5.99 -18.98
N GLU A 656 25.19 6.87 -19.74
CA GLU A 656 24.99 7.02 -21.18
C GLU A 656 25.22 5.70 -21.96
N SER A 657 26.06 4.80 -21.42
CA SER A 657 26.31 3.49 -22.02
C SER A 657 25.06 2.59 -22.00
N PHE A 658 24.11 2.81 -21.09
CA PHE A 658 22.84 2.08 -21.07
C PHE A 658 22.02 2.30 -22.34
N TRP A 659 22.09 3.49 -22.93
CA TRP A 659 21.31 3.84 -24.11
C TRP A 659 21.96 3.40 -25.43
N THR A 660 23.27 3.19 -25.43
CA THR A 660 24.07 2.98 -26.66
C THR A 660 24.73 1.60 -26.75
N SER A 661 25.11 0.99 -25.62
CA SER A 661 25.89 -0.25 -25.60
C SER A 661 25.06 -1.48 -26.01
N PRO A 662 25.60 -2.40 -26.85
CA PRO A 662 24.92 -3.66 -27.19
C PRO A 662 24.61 -4.55 -25.98
N GLN A 663 25.39 -4.45 -24.89
CA GLN A 663 25.22 -5.29 -23.70
C GLN A 663 23.85 -5.10 -23.03
N TYR A 664 23.24 -3.93 -23.16
CA TYR A 664 21.93 -3.61 -22.57
C TYR A 664 20.78 -3.71 -23.58
N GLU A 665 21.02 -4.22 -24.79
CA GLU A 665 19.99 -4.43 -25.81
C GLU A 665 18.80 -5.27 -25.30
N PRO A 666 18.97 -6.38 -24.53
CA PRO A 666 17.84 -7.13 -23.99
C PRO A 666 16.94 -6.30 -23.06
N LEU A 667 17.53 -5.42 -22.25
CA LEU A 667 16.80 -4.53 -21.35
C LEU A 667 16.06 -3.42 -22.11
N ARG A 668 16.68 -2.83 -23.13
CA ARG A 668 16.02 -1.84 -23.99
C ARG A 668 14.89 -2.49 -24.82
N GLY A 669 15.08 -3.72 -25.29
CA GLY A 669 14.04 -4.50 -25.96
C GLY A 669 12.84 -4.77 -25.06
N TYR A 670 13.08 -5.05 -23.77
CA TYR A 670 12.01 -5.12 -22.76
C TYR A 670 11.25 -3.79 -22.65
N LEU A 671 11.95 -2.66 -22.49
CA LEU A 671 11.32 -1.34 -22.39
C LEU A 671 10.49 -0.98 -23.64
N GLN A 672 10.94 -1.41 -24.83
CA GLN A 672 10.23 -1.17 -26.09
C GLN A 672 8.90 -1.92 -26.17
N ARG A 673 8.89 -3.19 -25.73
CA ARG A 673 7.67 -4.00 -25.67
C ARG A 673 6.66 -3.46 -24.67
N GLU A 674 7.14 -2.94 -23.55
CA GLU A 674 6.31 -2.31 -22.50
C GLU A 674 5.73 -0.95 -22.89
N GLN A 675 5.88 -0.52 -24.15
CA GLN A 675 5.37 0.74 -24.72
C GLN A 675 5.79 2.01 -23.94
N VAL A 676 6.85 1.93 -23.13
CA VAL A 676 7.40 3.07 -22.36
C VAL A 676 7.74 4.24 -23.29
N PHE A 677 8.09 3.94 -24.54
CA PHE A 677 8.45 4.91 -25.58
C PHE A 677 7.26 5.59 -26.28
N GLN A 678 6.01 5.16 -26.03
CA GLN A 678 4.82 5.71 -26.70
C GLN A 678 4.19 6.89 -25.94
N GLY A 679 4.71 7.25 -24.76
CA GLY A 679 4.33 8.47 -24.05
C GLY A 679 2.91 8.45 -23.45
N GLU A 680 2.26 7.29 -23.40
CA GLU A 680 1.05 7.12 -22.60
C GLU A 680 1.40 7.13 -21.10
N LEU A 681 0.50 7.69 -20.29
CA LEU A 681 0.61 7.71 -18.84
C LEU A 681 0.68 6.26 -18.35
N ILE A 682 1.65 5.98 -17.46
CA ILE A 682 1.64 4.75 -16.66
C ILE A 682 0.53 4.94 -15.61
N ASP A 683 -0.72 4.82 -16.02
CA ASP A 683 -1.91 4.85 -15.15
C ASP A 683 -2.65 3.50 -15.20
#